data_AF-A0A8B6HDA5-F1
#
_entry.id   AF-A0A8B6HDA5-F1
#
_cell.length_a   1.000
_cell.length_b   1.000
_cell.length_c   1.000
_cell.angle_alpha   90.00
_cell.angle_beta   90.00
_cell.angle_gamma   90.00
#
_symmetry.space_group_name_H-M   'P 1'
#
loop_
_entity.id
_entity.type
_entity.pdbx_description
1 polymer ?
#
loop_
_entity_poly.entity_id
_entity_poly.type
_entity_poly.pdbx_seq_one_letter_code
_entity_poly.pdbx_strand_id
1 'polypeptide(L)'
;MGQTENSDFQTPRKSSTVCCVCGEKPREKRNVAGKNRSGKNVSELLLKYGELNVLEGVMCRMCYEKLLKIDQLIIDFRHKCKTSKHGIKRCLNTSPLKDVTNNISFLSPMMSDSGIFMSPILMNNSISTSIPILPMTPVPSPSIDSVVKSECFAKPKQVKRSLLNDSGFTDNSTEHSYSKPLKNDVKAQKTSTPLVKQSVKTCPKAKPVLSQSEKNNILHLLNSGGYVSHIADVLLKNQHFVDYSIQHHAKESSDTLKSMNNHKHGFISQLMKKSYSDMSAFSWDNICEEFKDKLPVLSKMIELTLNIHQKKVVPRIGMVYAILAQTHHQKLSLVQRMTSLCLLDNIADQKIYDRLHPLGLCMSYEQSHNLLQEIGQTYTNQMSAAMKEGKRLCLVGDNVNYAVGIREQRKENCGKTKLLHHAFASVALLNDSKFDHLSKIKPQRPWTDLKLDDFIVNEEEYKNIRLDYTKHIVKAAIKHVPFFKILDDVFDESSKTNEEQYRKTLVIPLETVLKNEQYYADVVDIMEQHENIIEKTFQDAGVTLTDKTKIHTGGDQLTRERYSGAKVLRAAEANVKHRFGHLGPITFEMFHLVMNFLQVFFDLLYKDKSAGDIGTLKCEINRIMRTQVNSDVKNAYDADKDFALSFIEAYIVELVTEFFGLDDHLSQPTKNIPPEFTTKEEKKQWTVDTFGKMVDEFVWPKHKPKNPVVDKSVVVDGQFMNLKVRLANGKEVQISPRLPEKNKETPPETDKVMNYGQMVLELGLLFKELLDVCKSPDQKKLLRLLKHSMTVFKAKSNNSKYAFEIHRFLIQQISTLSEKEAAEVVQGMFVNTTGKPDGHIPADLQMEYVVKTIKKHIKHMYSNKSEQNIANHTKALSGVRDIAEHFDSISGVIVRSKKHKHKDAAGDELMMIGDLRKLRPFKFEAGRYHSAFPDINKSAVDNLPRSDYHTWITTRIVTNANDLGD
;
A
#
# COMPACT_ATOMS: atom_id res chain seq x y z
N MET A 1 -56.25 20.68 32.90
CA MET A 1 -57.68 21.00 32.69
C MET A 1 -57.74 22.43 32.18
N GLY A 2 -58.45 22.83 31.11
CA GLY A 2 -58.92 22.07 29.93
C GLY A 2 -57.80 21.88 28.88
N GLN A 3 -57.92 21.12 27.79
CA GLN A 3 -58.91 21.14 26.68
C GLN A 3 -58.75 22.39 25.79
N THR A 4 -58.33 22.36 24.50
CA THR A 4 -58.52 21.47 23.32
C THR A 4 -59.71 21.83 22.44
N GLU A 5 -59.44 22.43 21.28
CA GLU A 5 -60.21 22.46 20.02
C GLU A 5 -59.37 23.23 18.98
N ASN A 6 -59.51 23.06 17.66
CA ASN A 6 -59.72 21.85 16.86
C ASN A 6 -59.22 22.15 15.43
N SER A 7 -58.69 21.16 14.70
CA SER A 7 -58.37 21.32 13.27
C SER A 7 -58.63 20.04 12.48
N ASP A 8 -59.77 20.00 11.79
CA ASP A 8 -60.21 18.84 11.03
C ASP A 8 -59.32 18.55 9.82
N PHE A 9 -58.80 17.32 9.77
CA PHE A 9 -58.35 16.69 8.53
C PHE A 9 -59.21 15.45 8.27
N GLN A 10 -60.23 15.60 7.42
CA GLN A 10 -61.14 14.51 7.09
C GLN A 10 -60.44 13.40 6.30
N THR A 11 -60.56 12.16 6.79
CA THR A 11 -60.18 10.98 6.01
C THR A 11 -61.32 10.50 5.12
N PRO A 12 -61.01 9.95 3.93
CA PRO A 12 -61.81 8.90 3.34
C PRO A 12 -60.97 7.62 3.11
N ARG A 13 -60.73 6.83 4.17
CA ARG A 13 -60.09 5.51 4.07
C ARG A 13 -61.01 4.48 3.39
N LYS A 14 -61.05 4.45 2.05
CA LYS A 14 -61.62 3.33 1.28
C LYS A 14 -60.67 2.13 1.32
N SER A 15 -60.81 1.27 2.32
CA SER A 15 -60.13 -0.04 2.31
C SER A 15 -60.62 -0.89 1.14
N SER A 16 -59.70 -1.56 0.43
CA SER A 16 -60.10 -2.42 -0.69
C SER A 16 -60.96 -3.58 -0.20
N THR A 17 -61.99 -3.95 -0.97
CA THR A 17 -62.87 -5.09 -0.65
C THR A 17 -62.43 -6.40 -1.32
N VAL A 18 -61.32 -6.34 -2.06
CA VAL A 18 -60.74 -7.39 -2.92
C VAL A 18 -59.33 -7.77 -2.47
N CYS A 19 -58.95 -9.02 -2.72
CA CYS A 19 -57.63 -9.55 -2.38
C CYS A 19 -56.51 -8.85 -3.18
N CYS A 20 -55.52 -8.28 -2.49
CA CYS A 20 -54.35 -7.62 -3.09
C CYS A 20 -53.35 -8.59 -3.81
N VAL A 21 -53.76 -9.83 -4.09
CA VAL A 21 -52.94 -10.86 -4.74
C VAL A 21 -53.70 -11.60 -5.87
N CYS A 22 -55.00 -11.84 -5.72
CA CYS A 22 -55.83 -12.50 -6.75
C CYS A 22 -57.03 -11.68 -7.26
N GLY A 23 -57.24 -10.45 -6.77
CA GLY A 23 -58.37 -9.59 -7.20
C GLY A 23 -59.77 -10.03 -6.72
N GLU A 24 -59.94 -11.26 -6.23
CA GLU A 24 -61.23 -11.77 -5.78
C GLU A 24 -61.71 -11.14 -4.47
N LYS A 25 -63.04 -11.02 -4.29
CA LYS A 25 -63.66 -10.62 -2.99
C LYS A 25 -63.55 -11.78 -1.98
N PRO A 26 -62.81 -11.65 -0.87
CA PRO A 26 -62.60 -12.78 0.05
C PRO A 26 -63.82 -13.08 0.91
N ARG A 27 -64.17 -14.37 1.07
CA ARG A 27 -65.09 -14.84 2.13
C ARG A 27 -64.50 -14.64 3.53
N GLU A 28 -63.20 -14.92 3.69
CA GLU A 28 -62.41 -14.58 4.89
C GLU A 28 -61.30 -13.59 4.51
N LYS A 29 -61.24 -12.45 5.22
CA LYS A 29 -60.29 -11.35 4.98
C LYS A 29 -59.18 -11.36 6.04
N ARG A 30 -57.93 -11.07 5.65
CA ARG A 30 -56.81 -10.79 6.57
C ARG A 30 -56.13 -9.49 6.17
N ASN A 31 -55.89 -8.59 7.11
CA ASN A 31 -55.16 -7.34 6.87
C ASN A 31 -53.67 -7.64 6.68
N VAL A 32 -53.06 -7.07 5.63
CA VAL A 32 -51.64 -7.28 5.29
C VAL A 32 -50.70 -6.62 6.31
N ALA A 33 -51.13 -5.51 6.92
CA ALA A 33 -50.40 -4.83 8.00
C ALA A 33 -50.46 -5.55 9.38
N GLY A 34 -51.12 -6.71 9.47
CA GLY A 34 -51.25 -7.47 10.73
C GLY A 34 -50.17 -8.54 10.89
N LYS A 35 -49.51 -8.59 12.07
CA LYS A 35 -48.67 -9.73 12.45
C LYS A 35 -49.52 -10.99 12.62
N ASN A 36 -49.02 -12.14 12.18
CA ASN A 36 -49.73 -13.41 12.30
C ASN A 36 -49.54 -14.08 13.68
N ARG A 37 -50.21 -15.23 13.91
CA ARG A 37 -50.07 -16.03 15.16
C ARG A 37 -48.66 -16.57 15.43
N SER A 38 -47.72 -16.46 14.49
CA SER A 38 -46.29 -16.79 14.66
C SER A 38 -45.37 -15.56 14.55
N GLY A 39 -45.92 -14.35 14.76
CA GLY A 39 -45.18 -13.08 14.83
C GLY A 39 -44.70 -12.51 13.50
N LYS A 40 -44.81 -13.25 12.38
CA LYS A 40 -44.37 -12.81 11.05
C LYS A 40 -45.32 -11.76 10.47
N ASN A 41 -44.75 -10.73 9.87
CA ASN A 41 -45.46 -9.67 9.14
C ASN A 41 -45.76 -10.12 7.70
N VAL A 42 -46.92 -9.72 7.14
CA VAL A 42 -47.37 -10.21 5.82
C VAL A 42 -46.86 -9.33 4.69
N SER A 43 -46.72 -8.01 4.90
CA SER A 43 -46.11 -7.12 3.91
C SER A 43 -44.65 -7.46 3.64
N GLU A 44 -43.87 -7.78 4.68
CA GLU A 44 -42.49 -8.28 4.56
C GLU A 44 -42.41 -9.57 3.73
N LEU A 45 -43.37 -10.49 3.88
CA LEU A 45 -43.39 -11.73 3.10
C LEU A 45 -43.80 -11.50 1.64
N LEU A 46 -44.70 -10.56 1.37
CA LEU A 46 -45.04 -10.14 0.00
C LEU A 46 -43.85 -9.48 -0.70
N LEU A 47 -43.17 -8.54 -0.03
CA LEU A 47 -41.97 -7.88 -0.56
C LEU A 47 -40.84 -8.88 -0.81
N LYS A 48 -40.65 -9.86 0.08
CA LYS A 48 -39.60 -10.88 0.03
C LYS A 48 -39.79 -11.95 -1.06
N TYR A 49 -41.03 -12.20 -1.52
CA TYR A 49 -41.35 -13.33 -2.41
C TYR A 49 -42.17 -13.00 -3.65
N GLY A 50 -42.79 -11.82 -3.72
CA GLY A 50 -43.46 -11.31 -4.91
C GLY A 50 -43.10 -9.85 -5.23
N GLU A 51 -42.13 -9.27 -4.53
CA GLU A 51 -41.61 -7.89 -4.72
C GLU A 51 -42.68 -6.78 -4.51
N LEU A 52 -43.86 -7.14 -4.00
CA LEU A 52 -45.00 -6.24 -3.78
C LEU A 52 -44.93 -5.55 -2.40
N ASN A 53 -44.59 -4.25 -2.41
CA ASN A 53 -44.59 -3.40 -1.21
C ASN A 53 -46.02 -2.92 -0.82
N VAL A 54 -46.85 -3.83 -0.29
CA VAL A 54 -48.23 -3.52 0.13
C VAL A 54 -48.27 -2.97 1.55
N LEU A 55 -48.50 -1.66 1.70
CA LEU A 55 -48.53 -0.96 3.00
C LEU A 55 -49.83 -1.21 3.79
N GLU A 56 -51.00 -1.00 3.15
CA GLU A 56 -52.31 -1.34 3.71
C GLU A 56 -53.13 -2.11 2.64
N GLY A 57 -53.94 -3.08 3.07
CA GLY A 57 -54.76 -3.90 2.17
C GLY A 57 -55.25 -5.20 2.82
N VAL A 58 -56.12 -5.93 2.13
CA VAL A 58 -56.61 -7.25 2.54
C VAL A 58 -56.19 -8.36 1.58
N MET A 59 -55.88 -9.52 2.15
CA MET A 59 -55.55 -10.76 1.43
C MET A 59 -56.59 -11.85 1.76
N CYS A 60 -56.92 -12.67 0.77
CA CYS A 60 -57.73 -13.87 0.99
C CYS A 60 -56.91 -14.99 1.64
N ARG A 61 -57.60 -15.90 2.33
CA ARG A 61 -56.96 -17.03 3.03
C ARG A 61 -56.12 -17.94 2.13
N MET A 62 -56.57 -18.21 0.89
CA MET A 62 -55.85 -19.11 -0.02
C MET A 62 -54.51 -18.53 -0.51
N CYS A 63 -54.46 -17.24 -0.86
CA CYS A 63 -53.20 -16.56 -1.16
C CYS A 63 -52.28 -16.53 0.06
N TYR A 64 -52.84 -16.29 1.25
CA TYR A 64 -52.10 -16.25 2.50
C TYR A 64 -51.44 -17.60 2.86
N GLU A 65 -52.19 -18.70 2.74
CA GLU A 65 -51.69 -20.06 3.02
C GLU A 65 -50.66 -20.51 1.98
N LYS A 66 -50.82 -20.12 0.69
CA LYS A 66 -49.78 -20.31 -0.34
C LYS A 66 -48.48 -19.56 0.00
N LEU A 67 -48.57 -18.29 0.43
CA LEU A 67 -47.40 -17.46 0.76
C LEU A 67 -46.59 -18.03 1.94
N LEU A 68 -47.26 -18.51 3.00
CA LEU A 68 -46.58 -19.18 4.11
C LEU A 68 -45.93 -20.51 3.69
N LYS A 69 -46.55 -21.27 2.78
CA LYS A 69 -45.97 -22.53 2.27
C LYS A 69 -44.68 -22.28 1.48
N ILE A 70 -44.59 -21.18 0.74
CA ILE A 70 -43.37 -20.75 0.03
C ILE A 70 -42.26 -20.37 1.01
N ASP A 71 -42.57 -19.58 2.05
CA ASP A 71 -41.60 -19.20 3.10
C ASP A 71 -41.01 -20.45 3.79
N GLN A 72 -41.87 -21.42 4.14
CA GLN A 72 -41.44 -22.66 4.79
C GLN A 72 -40.55 -23.53 3.88
N LEU A 73 -40.97 -23.77 2.63
CA LEU A 73 -40.17 -24.57 1.67
C LEU A 73 -38.77 -23.98 1.46
N ILE A 74 -38.64 -22.66 1.47
CA ILE A 74 -37.35 -21.97 1.29
C ILE A 74 -36.51 -22.00 2.58
N ILE A 75 -37.12 -22.00 3.76
CA ILE A 75 -36.44 -22.26 5.03
C ILE A 75 -35.90 -23.69 5.07
N ASP A 76 -36.72 -24.68 4.70
CA ASP A 76 -36.35 -26.10 4.68
C ASP A 76 -35.23 -26.39 3.67
N PHE A 77 -35.30 -25.77 2.48
CA PHE A 77 -34.22 -25.83 1.48
C PHE A 77 -32.92 -25.21 2.00
N ARG A 78 -32.98 -24.02 2.63
CA ARG A 78 -31.81 -23.39 3.28
C ARG A 78 -31.21 -24.28 4.37
N HIS A 79 -32.03 -25.01 5.13
CA HIS A 79 -31.54 -25.97 6.12
C HIS A 79 -30.84 -27.17 5.47
N LYS A 80 -31.43 -27.77 4.43
CA LYS A 80 -30.80 -28.88 3.67
C LYS A 80 -29.46 -28.47 3.03
N CYS A 81 -29.38 -27.25 2.51
CA CYS A 81 -28.12 -26.70 1.98
C CYS A 81 -27.03 -26.53 3.05
N LYS A 82 -27.40 -26.19 4.30
CA LYS A 82 -26.44 -26.08 5.42
C LYS A 82 -25.96 -27.42 5.97
N THR A 83 -26.72 -28.50 5.82
CA THR A 83 -26.37 -29.84 6.34
C THR A 83 -25.75 -30.79 5.31
N SER A 84 -25.74 -30.43 4.02
CA SER A 84 -25.12 -31.25 2.97
C SER A 84 -23.58 -31.26 3.05
N LYS A 85 -22.99 -32.45 3.19
CA LYS A 85 -21.54 -32.67 3.04
C LYS A 85 -21.05 -32.68 1.57
N HIS A 86 -21.92 -32.39 0.59
CA HIS A 86 -21.59 -32.36 -0.83
C HIS A 86 -21.97 -31.01 -1.46
N GLY A 87 -21.04 -30.47 -2.26
CA GLY A 87 -20.98 -29.04 -2.59
C GLY A 87 -22.18 -28.44 -3.33
N ILE A 88 -22.29 -27.11 -3.22
CA ILE A 88 -23.42 -26.25 -3.63
C ILE A 88 -24.02 -26.59 -5.00
N LYS A 89 -23.20 -26.96 -6.00
CA LYS A 89 -23.65 -27.30 -7.36
C LYS A 89 -24.77 -28.37 -7.41
N ARG A 90 -24.83 -29.33 -6.47
CA ARG A 90 -25.88 -30.36 -6.49
C ARG A 90 -27.22 -29.90 -5.87
N CYS A 91 -27.21 -28.86 -5.04
CA CYS A 91 -28.42 -28.33 -4.39
C CYS A 91 -29.22 -27.38 -5.31
N LEU A 92 -28.55 -26.68 -6.24
CA LEU A 92 -29.21 -25.75 -7.17
C LEU A 92 -30.23 -26.43 -8.09
N ASN A 93 -30.10 -27.74 -8.34
CA ASN A 93 -31.05 -28.51 -9.13
C ASN A 93 -32.31 -28.95 -8.36
N THR A 94 -32.41 -28.68 -7.06
CA THR A 94 -33.58 -29.03 -6.22
C THR A 94 -34.16 -27.81 -5.48
N SER A 95 -33.94 -26.60 -6.01
CA SER A 95 -34.50 -25.35 -5.49
C SER A 95 -36.03 -25.30 -5.68
N PRO A 96 -36.84 -25.11 -4.61
CA PRO A 96 -38.30 -25.03 -4.69
C PRO A 96 -38.82 -23.93 -5.63
N LEU A 97 -38.01 -22.91 -5.91
CA LEU A 97 -38.40 -21.79 -6.77
C LEU A 97 -38.59 -22.18 -8.24
N LYS A 98 -38.01 -23.30 -8.71
CA LYS A 98 -38.22 -23.78 -10.09
C LYS A 98 -39.65 -24.26 -10.37
N ASP A 99 -40.34 -24.79 -9.36
CA ASP A 99 -41.72 -25.24 -9.50
C ASP A 99 -42.73 -24.10 -9.27
N VAL A 100 -42.32 -23.05 -8.56
CA VAL A 100 -43.13 -21.85 -8.31
C VAL A 100 -43.28 -21.02 -9.58
N THR A 101 -42.23 -20.85 -10.38
CA THR A 101 -42.30 -20.07 -11.65
C THR A 101 -43.32 -20.65 -12.64
N ASN A 102 -43.58 -21.95 -12.62
CA ASN A 102 -44.56 -22.59 -13.50
C ASN A 102 -46.02 -22.46 -13.01
N ASN A 103 -46.25 -21.86 -11.83
CA ASN A 103 -47.57 -21.77 -11.18
C ASN A 103 -48.05 -20.32 -10.95
N ILE A 104 -47.35 -19.31 -11.49
CA ILE A 104 -47.75 -17.89 -11.45
C ILE A 104 -48.13 -17.41 -12.86
N SER A 105 -49.10 -18.09 -13.48
CA SER A 105 -49.74 -17.70 -14.74
C SER A 105 -51.01 -16.86 -14.55
N PHE A 106 -51.33 -16.50 -13.30
CA PHE A 106 -52.61 -15.89 -12.90
C PHE A 106 -52.64 -14.34 -12.91
N LEU A 107 -51.63 -13.69 -13.49
CA LEU A 107 -51.52 -12.22 -13.53
C LEU A 107 -51.17 -11.70 -14.94
N SER A 108 -52.06 -11.97 -15.90
CA SER A 108 -52.20 -11.11 -17.09
C SER A 108 -53.17 -9.96 -16.78
N PRO A 109 -52.97 -8.75 -17.32
CA PRO A 109 -53.68 -7.55 -16.86
C PRO A 109 -55.12 -7.46 -17.39
N MET A 110 -56.09 -7.31 -16.48
CA MET A 110 -57.35 -6.63 -16.82
C MET A 110 -57.15 -5.12 -16.68
N MET A 111 -57.24 -4.40 -17.80
CA MET A 111 -57.30 -2.94 -17.79
C MET A 111 -58.75 -2.46 -17.66
N SER A 112 -59.03 -1.61 -16.68
CA SER A 112 -60.17 -0.70 -16.69
C SER A 112 -59.97 0.47 -15.71
N ASP A 113 -59.77 1.66 -16.25
CA ASP A 113 -60.19 2.97 -15.72
C ASP A 113 -59.99 3.26 -14.22
N SER A 114 -58.75 3.52 -13.81
CA SER A 114 -58.42 4.65 -12.91
C SER A 114 -56.93 4.97 -12.97
N GLY A 115 -56.59 6.20 -13.33
CA GLY A 115 -55.22 6.56 -13.72
C GLY A 115 -54.24 6.74 -12.56
N ILE A 116 -53.19 5.90 -12.55
CA ILE A 116 -51.88 6.21 -11.94
C ILE A 116 -50.81 5.79 -12.95
N PHE A 117 -49.92 6.70 -13.33
CA PHE A 117 -48.84 6.42 -14.27
C PHE A 117 -47.70 5.65 -13.60
N MET A 118 -47.37 4.48 -14.14
CA MET A 118 -46.11 3.76 -13.92
C MET A 118 -45.66 3.13 -15.24
N SER A 119 -44.52 3.55 -15.77
CA SER A 119 -44.01 3.07 -17.06
C SER A 119 -43.42 1.66 -16.96
N PRO A 120 -43.78 0.72 -17.86
CA PRO A 120 -43.29 -0.67 -17.79
C PRO A 120 -41.89 -0.80 -18.39
N ILE A 121 -40.95 -1.34 -17.61
CA ILE A 121 -39.65 -1.82 -18.12
C ILE A 121 -39.84 -3.23 -18.69
N LEU A 122 -39.86 -3.36 -20.02
CA LEU A 122 -39.91 -4.64 -20.70
C LEU A 122 -38.51 -5.26 -20.85
N MET A 123 -38.25 -6.38 -20.17
CA MET A 123 -37.19 -7.31 -20.55
C MET A 123 -37.70 -8.29 -21.60
N ASN A 124 -37.51 -7.96 -22.89
CA ASN A 124 -37.74 -8.91 -23.98
C ASN A 124 -36.59 -9.92 -24.05
N ASN A 125 -36.76 -11.08 -23.41
CA ASN A 125 -35.96 -12.27 -23.70
C ASN A 125 -36.49 -12.97 -24.96
N SER A 126 -36.00 -12.55 -26.13
CA SER A 126 -36.34 -13.15 -27.42
C SER A 126 -35.09 -13.59 -28.20
N ILE A 127 -34.44 -14.66 -27.75
CA ILE A 127 -33.38 -15.33 -28.52
C ILE A 127 -34.04 -16.33 -29.49
N SER A 128 -34.26 -15.90 -30.73
CA SER A 128 -34.62 -16.80 -31.83
C SER A 128 -33.39 -17.57 -32.31
N THR A 129 -33.36 -18.89 -32.14
CA THR A 129 -32.24 -19.75 -32.56
C THR A 129 -32.31 -20.08 -34.05
N SER A 130 -31.35 -19.57 -34.84
CA SER A 130 -31.11 -19.98 -36.24
C SER A 130 -29.70 -19.55 -36.69
N ILE A 131 -29.25 -20.04 -37.85
CA ILE A 131 -27.93 -19.77 -38.50
C ILE A 131 -26.79 -20.61 -37.84
N PRO A 132 -25.88 -21.24 -38.63
CA PRO A 132 -25.81 -22.71 -38.58
C PRO A 132 -24.48 -23.30 -38.08
N ILE A 133 -24.47 -24.63 -37.93
CA ILE A 133 -23.27 -25.43 -37.65
C ILE A 133 -22.52 -25.72 -38.95
N LEU A 134 -21.25 -25.33 -39.02
CA LEU A 134 -20.23 -25.92 -39.89
C LEU A 134 -19.04 -26.39 -39.02
N PRO A 135 -18.38 -27.51 -39.38
CA PRO A 135 -17.45 -28.18 -38.47
C PRO A 135 -16.04 -27.55 -38.50
N MET A 136 -15.45 -27.33 -37.32
CA MET A 136 -14.01 -27.14 -37.20
C MET A 136 -13.31 -28.49 -37.04
N THR A 137 -12.22 -28.69 -37.79
CA THR A 137 -11.41 -29.91 -37.78
C THR A 137 -10.48 -29.99 -36.56
N PRO A 138 -10.17 -31.20 -36.06
CA PRO A 138 -9.19 -31.37 -34.99
C PRO A 138 -7.76 -31.27 -35.55
N VAL A 139 -6.90 -30.54 -34.83
CA VAL A 139 -5.45 -30.45 -35.09
C VAL A 139 -4.69 -31.01 -33.87
N PRO A 140 -3.59 -31.78 -34.03
CA PRO A 140 -3.17 -32.72 -32.98
C PRO A 140 -2.36 -32.11 -31.84
N SER A 141 -2.50 -32.69 -30.65
CA SER A 141 -1.55 -32.54 -29.55
C SER A 141 -0.26 -33.34 -29.83
N PRO A 142 0.95 -32.79 -29.59
CA PRO A 142 2.20 -33.49 -29.83
C PRO A 142 2.43 -34.66 -28.85
N SER A 143 3.01 -35.75 -29.35
CA SER A 143 3.31 -36.97 -28.60
C SER A 143 4.59 -36.87 -27.78
N ILE A 144 4.64 -37.61 -26.67
CA ILE A 144 5.86 -37.90 -25.91
C ILE A 144 5.89 -39.42 -25.65
N ASP A 145 6.76 -40.12 -26.38
CA ASP A 145 7.24 -41.46 -26.04
C ASP A 145 8.39 -41.32 -25.01
N SER A 146 8.42 -42.07 -23.90
CA SER A 146 8.77 -43.51 -23.79
C SER A 146 10.23 -43.79 -24.23
N VAL A 147 11.08 -44.55 -23.53
CA VAL A 147 10.96 -45.64 -22.53
C VAL A 147 12.03 -45.37 -21.40
N VAL A 148 12.11 -45.96 -20.19
CA VAL A 148 12.35 -47.37 -19.80
C VAL A 148 11.89 -47.66 -18.35
N LYS A 149 11.37 -48.88 -18.19
CA LYS A 149 11.01 -49.66 -16.99
C LYS A 149 11.69 -49.33 -15.65
N SER A 150 10.93 -49.52 -14.56
CA SER A 150 11.43 -49.86 -13.22
C SER A 150 10.75 -51.15 -12.73
N GLU A 151 11.45 -51.93 -11.90
CA GLU A 151 10.92 -53.20 -11.34
C GLU A 151 10.51 -53.06 -9.87
N CYS A 152 9.85 -54.09 -9.34
CA CYS A 152 9.12 -54.06 -8.07
C CYS A 152 10.03 -54.06 -6.83
N PHE A 153 9.52 -53.56 -5.69
CA PHE A 153 9.60 -54.30 -4.41
C PHE A 153 8.47 -53.93 -3.42
N ALA A 154 8.35 -54.70 -2.34
CA ALA A 154 7.11 -54.97 -1.61
C ALA A 154 6.56 -53.88 -0.66
N LYS A 155 5.25 -54.00 -0.35
CA LYS A 155 4.57 -53.33 0.78
C LYS A 155 4.90 -54.00 2.12
N PRO A 156 4.80 -53.25 3.24
CA PRO A 156 4.24 -53.85 4.46
C PRO A 156 3.07 -53.04 5.08
N LYS A 157 1.95 -53.75 5.24
CA LYS A 157 0.87 -53.68 6.26
C LYS A 157 0.61 -52.36 7.02
N GLN A 158 -0.63 -51.88 6.90
CA GLN A 158 -1.29 -51.05 7.91
C GLN A 158 -1.48 -51.82 9.23
N VAL A 159 -1.46 -51.12 10.37
CA VAL A 159 -1.96 -51.63 11.67
C VAL A 159 -3.06 -50.68 12.16
N LYS A 160 -4.19 -51.23 12.59
CA LYS A 160 -5.34 -50.47 13.11
C LYS A 160 -5.00 -49.91 14.50
N ARG A 161 -5.40 -48.67 14.78
CA ARG A 161 -5.45 -48.13 16.15
C ARG A 161 -6.91 -48.13 16.62
N SER A 162 -7.20 -48.84 17.70
CA SER A 162 -8.52 -48.90 18.31
C SER A 162 -8.83 -47.65 19.13
N LEU A 163 -10.11 -47.33 19.25
CA LEU A 163 -10.65 -46.37 20.23
C LEU A 163 -10.87 -47.08 21.57
N LEU A 164 -10.65 -46.36 22.66
CA LEU A 164 -11.22 -46.59 23.99
C LEU A 164 -11.37 -45.21 24.67
N ASN A 165 -12.37 -45.06 25.55
CA ASN A 165 -12.80 -43.77 26.08
C ASN A 165 -12.61 -43.63 27.61
N ASP A 166 -12.83 -42.39 28.09
CA ASP A 166 -13.50 -42.00 29.35
C ASP A 166 -12.81 -42.04 30.73
N SER A 167 -12.95 -40.89 31.43
CA SER A 167 -13.21 -40.68 32.88
C SER A 167 -12.07 -40.51 33.92
N GLY A 168 -12.38 -39.74 35.00
CA GLY A 168 -11.50 -39.31 36.12
C GLY A 168 -10.89 -37.90 35.91
N PHE A 169 -11.07 -36.81 36.69
CA PHE A 169 -11.33 -36.56 38.14
C PHE A 169 -10.22 -37.12 39.07
N THR A 170 -9.69 -36.41 40.08
CA THR A 170 -10.08 -35.17 40.82
C THR A 170 -8.91 -34.21 41.12
N ASP A 171 -9.21 -32.97 41.57
CA ASP A 171 -8.29 -32.07 42.29
C ASP A 171 -7.97 -32.51 43.73
N ASN A 172 -6.87 -31.98 44.30
CA ASN A 172 -6.67 -31.52 45.70
C ASN A 172 -5.19 -31.03 45.83
N SER A 173 -4.94 -29.76 46.17
CA SER A 173 -4.56 -29.22 47.51
C SER A 173 -3.24 -29.79 48.09
N THR A 174 -2.37 -29.04 48.78
CA THR A 174 -2.58 -27.80 49.58
C THR A 174 -1.28 -26.97 49.70
N GLU A 175 -1.40 -25.82 50.39
CA GLU A 175 -0.42 -24.88 50.99
C GLU A 175 0.89 -25.49 51.58
N HIS A 176 1.97 -24.76 51.94
CA HIS A 176 2.28 -23.33 52.15
C HIS A 176 3.84 -23.11 51.96
N SER A 177 4.58 -22.01 52.21
CA SER A 177 4.37 -20.69 52.85
C SER A 177 5.34 -19.60 52.26
N TYR A 178 6.18 -18.94 53.09
CA TYR A 178 7.14 -17.86 52.77
C TYR A 178 8.37 -17.90 53.71
N SER A 179 9.59 -17.60 53.23
CA SER A 179 10.58 -16.74 53.95
C SER A 179 11.84 -16.41 53.14
N LYS A 180 12.38 -15.20 53.38
CA LYS A 180 13.77 -14.76 53.10
C LYS A 180 14.47 -14.52 54.45
N PRO A 181 15.77 -14.16 54.51
CA PRO A 181 16.95 -14.77 53.89
C PRO A 181 18.04 -15.03 54.97
N LEU A 182 19.18 -15.63 54.60
CA LEU A 182 20.42 -15.48 55.39
C LEU A 182 21.66 -15.68 54.51
N LYS A 183 22.71 -14.89 54.77
CA LYS A 183 24.07 -15.11 54.23
C LYS A 183 24.80 -16.08 55.17
N ASN A 184 25.62 -16.96 54.60
CA ASN A 184 26.93 -17.32 55.16
C ASN A 184 27.78 -18.03 54.10
N ASP A 185 29.08 -17.77 54.11
CA ASP A 185 30.03 -18.29 53.12
C ASP A 185 30.44 -19.74 53.44
N VAL A 186 30.13 -20.67 52.55
CA VAL A 186 30.76 -22.00 52.51
C VAL A 186 31.13 -22.36 51.08
N LYS A 187 32.41 -22.65 50.83
CA LYS A 187 32.91 -23.17 49.54
C LYS A 187 32.41 -24.61 49.35
N ALA A 188 31.28 -24.78 48.66
CA ALA A 188 30.77 -26.09 48.26
C ALA A 188 31.00 -26.35 46.75
N GLN A 189 31.65 -27.47 46.41
CA GLN A 189 31.89 -27.87 45.03
C GLN A 189 30.57 -28.27 44.34
N LYS A 190 30.19 -27.59 43.26
CA LYS A 190 29.05 -28.04 42.45
C LYS A 190 29.45 -29.21 41.56
N THR A 191 29.07 -30.41 41.98
CA THR A 191 29.09 -31.63 41.18
C THR A 191 28.07 -31.56 40.03
N SER A 192 28.48 -31.02 38.88
CA SER A 192 27.71 -31.16 37.64
C SER A 192 27.95 -32.54 37.04
N THR A 193 26.93 -33.39 37.01
CA THR A 193 27.00 -34.73 36.40
C THR A 193 27.38 -34.61 34.92
N PRO A 194 28.54 -35.10 34.47
CA PRO A 194 28.93 -34.99 33.07
C PRO A 194 28.09 -35.94 32.22
N LEU A 195 27.51 -35.44 31.12
CA LEU A 195 27.10 -36.32 30.03
C LEU A 195 28.33 -37.09 29.56
N VAL A 196 28.19 -38.42 29.44
CA VAL A 196 29.32 -39.34 29.43
C VAL A 196 30.20 -39.14 28.19
N LYS A 197 31.32 -38.42 28.38
CA LYS A 197 32.50 -38.58 27.54
C LYS A 197 33.04 -39.99 27.78
N GLN A 198 32.63 -40.94 26.95
CA GLN A 198 33.37 -42.20 26.82
C GLN A 198 34.76 -41.86 26.28
N SER A 199 35.74 -41.77 27.18
CA SER A 199 37.15 -41.72 26.83
C SER A 199 37.54 -43.11 26.31
N VAL A 200 37.34 -43.32 25.01
CA VAL A 200 37.97 -44.42 24.29
C VAL A 200 39.48 -44.24 24.45
N LYS A 201 40.07 -44.97 25.40
CA LYS A 201 41.52 -45.08 25.54
C LYS A 201 42.03 -45.68 24.22
N THR A 202 42.60 -44.82 23.37
CA THR A 202 43.32 -45.28 22.19
C THR A 202 44.56 -46.01 22.66
N CYS A 203 44.49 -47.34 22.75
CA CYS A 203 45.69 -48.17 22.71
C CYS A 203 46.49 -47.77 21.46
N PRO A 204 47.84 -47.79 21.51
CA PRO A 204 48.65 -47.62 20.32
C PRO A 204 48.37 -48.78 19.36
N LYS A 205 47.47 -48.58 18.39
CA LYS A 205 47.26 -49.54 17.30
C LYS A 205 48.61 -49.75 16.61
N ALA A 206 49.00 -51.01 16.42
CA ALA A 206 50.24 -51.35 15.73
C ALA A 206 50.24 -50.74 14.31
N LYS A 207 51.44 -50.41 13.79
CA LYS A 207 51.60 -50.04 12.38
C LYS A 207 51.01 -51.15 11.50
N PRO A 208 50.31 -50.84 10.38
CA PRO A 208 49.66 -51.85 9.57
C PRO A 208 50.68 -52.86 9.03
N VAL A 209 50.59 -54.11 9.51
CA VAL A 209 51.42 -55.21 9.03
C VAL A 209 50.72 -55.87 7.85
N LEU A 210 51.07 -55.44 6.63
CA LEU A 210 50.74 -56.19 5.42
C LEU A 210 51.27 -57.62 5.55
N SER A 211 50.44 -58.60 5.17
CA SER A 211 50.84 -60.01 5.11
C SER A 211 51.98 -60.21 4.10
N GLN A 212 52.69 -61.32 4.20
CA GLN A 212 53.78 -61.59 3.26
C GLN A 212 53.26 -61.78 1.82
N SER A 213 52.03 -62.26 1.65
CA SER A 213 51.36 -62.32 0.34
C SER A 213 51.14 -60.93 -0.23
N GLU A 214 50.53 -60.00 0.54
CA GLU A 214 50.29 -58.63 0.07
C GLU A 214 51.59 -57.87 -0.24
N LYS A 215 52.62 -58.03 0.59
CA LYS A 215 53.96 -57.47 0.34
C LYS A 215 54.57 -58.00 -0.96
N ASN A 216 54.55 -59.31 -1.16
CA ASN A 216 55.09 -59.94 -2.36
C ASN A 216 54.30 -59.52 -3.61
N ASN A 217 52.96 -59.41 -3.52
CA ASN A 217 52.10 -58.95 -4.60
C ASN A 217 52.37 -57.48 -4.98
N ILE A 218 52.53 -56.59 -4.00
CA ILE A 218 52.87 -55.18 -4.25
C ILE A 218 54.27 -55.07 -4.88
N LEU A 219 55.25 -55.83 -4.38
CA LEU A 219 56.61 -55.85 -4.92
C LEU A 219 56.65 -56.41 -6.35
N HIS A 220 55.87 -57.46 -6.63
CA HIS A 220 55.71 -58.00 -7.97
C HIS A 220 55.07 -56.98 -8.92
N LEU A 221 53.98 -56.32 -8.51
CA LEU A 221 53.31 -55.29 -9.31
C LEU A 221 54.23 -54.11 -9.61
N LEU A 222 55.02 -53.63 -8.64
CA LEU A 222 56.02 -52.58 -8.84
C LEU A 222 57.10 -53.01 -9.86
N ASN A 223 57.65 -54.21 -9.68
CA ASN A 223 58.71 -54.74 -10.56
C ASN A 223 58.20 -55.10 -11.97
N SER A 224 56.90 -55.34 -12.16
CA SER A 224 56.29 -55.61 -13.47
C SER A 224 55.66 -54.37 -14.12
N GLY A 225 55.99 -53.15 -13.65
CA GLY A 225 55.47 -51.90 -14.23
C GLY A 225 53.96 -51.70 -14.05
N GLY A 226 53.37 -52.35 -13.05
CA GLY A 226 51.93 -52.40 -12.83
C GLY A 226 51.34 -51.02 -12.52
N TYR A 227 50.24 -50.69 -13.20
CA TYR A 227 49.50 -49.45 -13.00
C TYR A 227 49.09 -49.25 -11.54
N VAL A 228 49.20 -48.00 -11.06
CA VAL A 228 48.95 -47.58 -9.66
C VAL A 228 47.60 -48.08 -9.11
N SER A 229 46.59 -48.24 -9.97
CA SER A 229 45.29 -48.81 -9.62
C SER A 229 45.37 -50.22 -8.99
N HIS A 230 46.23 -51.10 -9.51
CA HIS A 230 46.32 -52.48 -9.01
C HIS A 230 46.97 -52.55 -7.62
N ILE A 231 47.92 -51.64 -7.34
CA ILE A 231 48.53 -51.50 -6.01
C ILE A 231 47.50 -50.92 -5.03
N ALA A 232 46.70 -49.94 -5.46
CA ALA A 232 45.59 -49.42 -4.66
C ALA A 232 44.54 -50.50 -4.33
N ASP A 233 44.14 -51.32 -5.30
CA ASP A 233 43.19 -52.43 -5.10
C ASP A 233 43.67 -53.51 -4.13
N VAL A 234 44.99 -53.74 -4.04
CA VAL A 234 45.56 -54.65 -3.02
C VAL A 234 45.52 -53.98 -1.64
N LEU A 235 45.89 -52.70 -1.55
CA LEU A 235 45.89 -51.96 -0.28
C LEU A 235 44.48 -51.72 0.29
N LEU A 236 43.48 -51.47 -0.57
CA LEU A 236 42.08 -51.26 -0.17
C LEU A 236 41.39 -52.54 0.34
N LYS A 237 41.91 -53.72 0.01
CA LYS A 237 41.43 -55.00 0.57
C LYS A 237 41.95 -55.25 2.00
N ASN A 238 42.97 -54.51 2.45
CA ASN A 238 43.51 -54.64 3.80
C ASN A 238 42.80 -53.70 4.79
N GLN A 239 41.88 -54.24 5.59
CA GLN A 239 41.10 -53.44 6.54
C GLN A 239 41.98 -52.68 7.54
N HIS A 240 43.14 -53.21 7.96
CA HIS A 240 44.05 -52.49 8.86
C HIS A 240 44.74 -51.29 8.20
N PHE A 241 45.06 -51.39 6.91
CA PHE A 241 45.56 -50.26 6.13
C PHE A 241 44.48 -49.19 5.93
N VAL A 242 43.25 -49.59 5.61
CA VAL A 242 42.10 -48.68 5.50
C VAL A 242 41.82 -47.96 6.83
N ASP A 243 41.72 -48.71 7.93
CA ASP A 243 41.59 -48.18 9.30
C ASP A 243 42.68 -47.15 9.62
N TYR A 244 43.94 -47.47 9.31
CA TYR A 244 45.08 -46.60 9.60
C TYR A 244 45.04 -45.32 8.76
N SER A 245 44.78 -45.42 7.46
CA SER A 245 44.69 -44.28 6.54
C SER A 245 43.56 -43.31 6.92
N ILE A 246 42.39 -43.85 7.33
CA ILE A 246 41.28 -43.05 7.86
C ILE A 246 41.71 -42.32 9.14
N GLN A 247 42.32 -43.02 10.10
CA GLN A 247 42.79 -42.41 11.36
C GLN A 247 43.89 -41.36 11.12
N HIS A 248 44.79 -41.58 10.17
CA HIS A 248 45.85 -40.65 9.80
C HIS A 248 45.27 -39.35 9.25
N HIS A 249 44.50 -39.43 8.17
CA HIS A 249 43.92 -38.24 7.53
C HIS A 249 42.87 -37.54 8.40
N ALA A 250 42.14 -38.26 9.26
CA ALA A 250 41.25 -37.64 10.25
C ALA A 250 42.04 -36.86 11.33
N LYS A 251 43.16 -37.40 11.81
CA LYS A 251 44.04 -36.69 12.75
C LYS A 251 44.67 -35.46 12.09
N GLU A 252 45.27 -35.64 10.92
CA GLU A 252 45.86 -34.58 10.09
C GLU A 252 44.86 -33.45 9.83
N SER A 253 43.65 -33.77 9.37
CA SER A 253 42.57 -32.80 9.17
C SER A 253 42.20 -32.08 10.47
N SER A 254 42.11 -32.80 11.59
CA SER A 254 41.77 -32.23 12.89
C SER A 254 42.88 -31.32 13.44
N ASP A 255 44.14 -31.66 13.22
CA ASP A 255 45.29 -30.87 13.69
C ASP A 255 45.53 -29.64 12.80
N THR A 256 45.26 -29.71 11.49
CA THR A 256 45.20 -28.54 10.60
C THR A 256 44.04 -27.61 10.97
N LEU A 257 42.83 -28.13 11.19
CA LEU A 257 41.71 -27.30 11.66
C LEU A 257 42.01 -26.66 13.03
N LYS A 258 42.73 -27.35 13.93
CA LYS A 258 43.21 -26.78 15.20
C LYS A 258 44.26 -25.68 15.02
N SER A 259 45.03 -25.63 13.94
CA SER A 259 46.05 -24.59 13.73
C SER A 259 45.51 -23.30 13.10
N MET A 260 44.35 -23.35 12.43
CA MET A 260 43.75 -22.23 11.68
C MET A 260 43.41 -20.96 12.49
N ASN A 261 43.46 -20.99 13.82
CA ASN A 261 43.23 -19.81 14.66
C ASN A 261 44.52 -19.00 14.95
N ASN A 262 45.67 -19.45 14.48
CA ASN A 262 46.97 -19.06 14.99
C ASN A 262 47.63 -17.98 14.11
N HIS A 263 47.42 -16.70 14.47
CA HIS A 263 47.84 -15.52 13.70
C HIS A 263 49.37 -15.38 13.44
N LYS A 264 50.22 -16.27 13.97
CA LYS A 264 51.69 -16.19 13.90
C LYS A 264 52.31 -16.32 12.50
N HIS A 265 51.54 -16.73 11.49
CA HIS A 265 52.04 -17.00 10.14
C HIS A 265 51.34 -16.17 9.03
N GLY A 266 50.74 -15.03 9.38
CA GLY A 266 50.10 -14.11 8.42
C GLY A 266 48.78 -14.60 7.79
N PHE A 267 48.55 -15.91 7.74
CA PHE A 267 47.28 -16.48 7.31
C PHE A 267 46.12 -16.10 8.25
N ILE A 268 45.03 -15.61 7.65
CA ILE A 268 43.75 -15.36 8.33
C ILE A 268 42.68 -16.10 7.52
N SER A 269 42.05 -17.08 8.15
CA SER A 269 40.98 -17.87 7.51
C SER A 269 39.79 -16.99 7.11
N GLN A 270 39.19 -17.29 5.97
CA GLN A 270 37.93 -16.68 5.51
C GLN A 270 36.82 -16.86 6.57
N LEU A 271 36.82 -17.96 7.34
CA LEU A 271 35.86 -18.20 8.42
C LEU A 271 36.13 -17.38 9.71
N MET A 272 37.30 -16.75 9.84
CA MET A 272 37.61 -15.77 10.90
C MET A 272 37.08 -14.37 10.59
N LYS A 273 36.88 -14.05 9.30
CA LYS A 273 36.32 -12.77 8.84
C LYS A 273 34.87 -12.61 9.33
N LYS A 274 34.53 -11.42 9.82
CA LYS A 274 33.39 -11.25 10.74
C LYS A 274 32.68 -9.90 10.68
N SER A 275 33.36 -8.86 10.22
CA SER A 275 32.79 -7.52 10.15
C SER A 275 31.58 -7.48 9.21
N TYR A 276 30.79 -6.41 9.30
CA TYR A 276 29.73 -6.15 8.33
C TYR A 276 30.24 -6.18 6.87
N SER A 277 31.43 -5.64 6.62
CA SER A 277 32.06 -5.65 5.29
C SER A 277 32.37 -7.07 4.81
N ASP A 278 32.93 -7.92 5.69
CA ASP A 278 33.21 -9.32 5.39
C ASP A 278 31.95 -10.13 5.06
N MET A 279 30.86 -9.87 5.79
CA MET A 279 29.56 -10.52 5.57
C MET A 279 28.88 -10.04 4.29
N SER A 280 29.01 -8.75 3.97
CA SER A 280 28.48 -8.15 2.73
C SER A 280 29.26 -8.58 1.48
N ALA A 281 30.57 -8.85 1.62
CA ALA A 281 31.44 -9.36 0.58
C ALA A 281 31.62 -10.89 0.64
N PHE A 282 30.74 -11.61 1.34
CA PHE A 282 30.83 -13.06 1.51
C PHE A 282 30.75 -13.79 0.16
N SER A 283 31.57 -14.84 -0.01
CA SER A 283 31.65 -15.64 -1.24
C SER A 283 31.82 -17.11 -0.89
N TRP A 284 30.97 -17.96 -1.46
CA TRP A 284 31.06 -19.42 -1.29
C TRP A 284 32.28 -20.03 -1.96
N ASP A 285 32.74 -19.44 -3.07
CA ASP A 285 33.92 -19.90 -3.80
C ASP A 285 35.17 -19.74 -2.92
N ASN A 286 35.35 -18.59 -2.25
CA ASN A 286 36.46 -18.33 -1.33
C ASN A 286 36.51 -19.35 -0.16
N ILE A 287 35.34 -19.78 0.34
CA ILE A 287 35.24 -20.82 1.38
C ILE A 287 35.65 -22.20 0.84
N CYS A 288 35.30 -22.49 -0.42
CA CYS A 288 35.64 -23.77 -1.05
C CYS A 288 37.10 -23.81 -1.53
N GLU A 289 37.71 -22.69 -1.88
CA GLU A 289 39.16 -22.57 -2.11
C GLU A 289 39.96 -22.82 -0.83
N GLU A 290 39.56 -22.19 0.29
CA GLU A 290 40.18 -22.48 1.59
C GLU A 290 40.03 -23.95 2.01
N PHE A 291 38.88 -24.57 1.73
CA PHE A 291 38.68 -26.01 1.98
C PHE A 291 39.63 -26.88 1.15
N LYS A 292 39.86 -26.55 -0.12
CA LYS A 292 40.80 -27.26 -1.01
C LYS A 292 42.25 -27.08 -0.57
N ASP A 293 42.63 -25.88 -0.14
CA ASP A 293 43.98 -25.55 0.32
C ASP A 293 44.30 -26.20 1.70
N LYS A 294 43.36 -26.13 2.66
CA LYS A 294 43.61 -26.63 4.03
C LYS A 294 43.30 -28.11 4.22
N LEU A 295 42.36 -28.69 3.47
CA LEU A 295 41.97 -30.10 3.60
C LEU A 295 41.90 -30.79 2.22
N PRO A 296 42.98 -30.77 1.41
CA PRO A 296 42.96 -31.20 0.00
C PRO A 296 42.44 -32.63 -0.19
N VAL A 297 42.84 -33.58 0.66
CA VAL A 297 42.39 -34.98 0.58
C VAL A 297 40.89 -35.10 0.82
N LEU A 298 40.38 -34.53 1.92
CA LEU A 298 38.95 -34.59 2.27
C LEU A 298 38.09 -33.83 1.25
N SER A 299 38.55 -32.66 0.80
CA SER A 299 37.92 -31.93 -0.30
C SER A 299 37.87 -32.80 -1.54
N LYS A 300 38.97 -33.46 -1.93
CA LYS A 300 39.00 -34.28 -3.16
C LYS A 300 38.11 -35.51 -3.08
N MET A 301 37.95 -36.12 -1.90
CA MET A 301 36.98 -37.21 -1.70
C MET A 301 35.54 -36.71 -1.88
N ILE A 302 35.17 -35.56 -1.31
CA ILE A 302 33.84 -34.97 -1.47
C ILE A 302 33.59 -34.55 -2.92
N GLU A 303 34.59 -33.96 -3.59
CA GLU A 303 34.56 -33.63 -5.02
C GLU A 303 34.24 -34.86 -5.89
N LEU A 304 35.04 -35.93 -5.76
CA LEU A 304 34.86 -37.16 -6.55
C LEU A 304 33.50 -37.82 -6.29
N THR A 305 32.96 -37.70 -5.06
CA THR A 305 31.67 -38.27 -4.68
C THR A 305 30.47 -37.51 -5.27
N LEU A 306 30.61 -36.20 -5.57
CA LEU A 306 29.48 -35.32 -5.90
C LEU A 306 29.34 -34.90 -7.37
N ASN A 307 30.22 -35.40 -8.26
CA ASN A 307 30.16 -35.16 -9.72
C ASN A 307 29.98 -33.67 -10.09
N ILE A 308 30.94 -32.87 -9.61
CA ILE A 308 30.84 -31.43 -9.30
C ILE A 308 30.61 -30.42 -10.44
N HIS A 309 30.32 -30.82 -11.68
CA HIS A 309 30.19 -29.87 -12.81
C HIS A 309 28.95 -28.94 -12.74
N GLN A 310 28.32 -28.79 -11.56
CA GLN A 310 27.19 -27.90 -11.30
C GLN A 310 27.50 -26.91 -10.18
N LYS A 311 27.43 -25.59 -10.47
CA LYS A 311 27.58 -24.51 -9.47
C LYS A 311 26.67 -24.66 -8.24
N LYS A 312 25.54 -25.37 -8.38
CA LYS A 312 24.56 -25.67 -7.31
C LYS A 312 25.12 -26.49 -6.13
N VAL A 313 26.31 -27.07 -6.24
CA VAL A 313 26.94 -27.88 -5.18
C VAL A 313 27.81 -27.03 -4.24
N VAL A 314 28.36 -25.90 -4.71
CA VAL A 314 29.37 -25.08 -3.99
C VAL A 314 28.90 -24.65 -2.59
N PRO A 315 27.69 -24.10 -2.38
CA PRO A 315 27.23 -23.72 -1.03
C PRO A 315 27.13 -24.88 -0.04
N ARG A 316 26.89 -26.11 -0.54
CA ARG A 316 26.79 -27.32 0.29
C ARG A 316 28.15 -27.76 0.80
N ILE A 317 29.17 -27.72 -0.06
CA ILE A 317 30.55 -28.04 0.30
C ILE A 317 31.08 -27.00 1.29
N GLY A 318 30.86 -25.70 1.02
CA GLY A 318 31.24 -24.62 1.92
C GLY A 318 30.58 -24.73 3.30
N MET A 319 29.29 -25.10 3.37
CA MET A 319 28.59 -25.34 4.63
C MET A 319 29.18 -26.53 5.41
N VAL A 320 29.44 -27.67 4.75
CA VAL A 320 30.08 -28.84 5.40
C VAL A 320 31.46 -28.46 5.96
N TYR A 321 32.27 -27.74 5.20
CA TYR A 321 33.57 -27.25 5.68
C TYR A 321 33.43 -26.32 6.89
N ALA A 322 32.49 -25.37 6.85
CA ALA A 322 32.25 -24.44 7.96
C ALA A 322 31.76 -25.11 9.24
N ILE A 323 30.95 -26.18 9.14
CA ILE A 323 30.53 -26.99 10.31
C ILE A 323 31.75 -27.71 10.92
N LEU A 324 32.60 -28.34 10.09
CA LEU A 324 33.81 -29.03 10.54
C LEU A 324 34.79 -28.05 11.22
N ALA A 325 35.07 -26.92 10.57
CA ALA A 325 35.92 -25.86 11.10
C ALA A 325 35.39 -25.29 12.42
N GLN A 326 34.09 -24.96 12.51
CA GLN A 326 33.49 -24.45 13.75
C GLN A 326 33.54 -25.46 14.90
N THR A 327 33.37 -26.76 14.60
CA THR A 327 33.42 -27.85 15.59
C THR A 327 34.80 -27.97 16.24
N HIS A 328 35.88 -27.63 15.51
CA HIS A 328 37.22 -27.56 16.07
C HIS A 328 37.57 -26.19 16.68
N HIS A 329 37.04 -25.08 16.13
CA HIS A 329 37.19 -23.73 16.68
C HIS A 329 35.92 -22.89 16.54
N GLN A 330 35.25 -22.57 17.65
CA GLN A 330 34.07 -21.68 17.67
C GLN A 330 34.32 -20.28 17.06
N LYS A 331 35.59 -19.85 16.96
CA LYS A 331 35.97 -18.61 16.27
C LYS A 331 35.88 -18.69 14.74
N LEU A 332 35.87 -19.88 14.13
CA LEU A 332 35.63 -20.08 12.68
C LEU A 332 34.12 -20.14 12.48
N SER A 333 33.48 -18.98 12.24
CA SER A 333 32.02 -18.86 12.39
C SER A 333 31.32 -17.89 11.43
N LEU A 334 31.97 -17.47 10.34
CA LEU A 334 31.35 -16.59 9.31
C LEU A 334 30.04 -17.17 8.74
N VAL A 335 30.05 -18.43 8.27
CA VAL A 335 28.86 -19.04 7.66
C VAL A 335 27.71 -19.17 8.66
N GLN A 336 28.02 -19.43 9.93
CA GLN A 336 27.02 -19.46 11.00
C GLN A 336 26.51 -18.06 11.37
N ARG A 337 27.33 -17.00 11.28
CA ARG A 337 26.87 -15.59 11.35
C ARG A 337 25.88 -15.30 10.22
N MET A 338 26.27 -15.55 8.97
CA MET A 338 25.41 -15.35 7.78
C MET A 338 24.06 -16.06 7.92
N THR A 339 24.09 -17.35 8.28
CA THR A 339 22.88 -18.17 8.45
C THR A 339 22.00 -17.65 9.60
N SER A 340 22.60 -17.13 10.68
CA SER A 340 21.85 -16.51 11.79
C SER A 340 21.15 -15.21 11.37
N LEU A 341 21.78 -14.41 10.51
CA LEU A 341 21.18 -13.17 9.97
C LEU A 341 20.02 -13.48 9.02
N CYS A 342 20.15 -14.50 8.18
CA CYS A 342 19.06 -14.98 7.31
C CYS A 342 17.85 -15.48 8.14
N LEU A 343 18.10 -16.11 9.28
CA LEU A 343 17.05 -16.50 10.25
C LEU A 343 16.45 -15.29 10.99
N LEU A 344 17.18 -14.19 11.18
CA LEU A 344 16.68 -12.96 11.79
C LEU A 344 15.81 -12.13 10.81
N ASP A 345 16.19 -11.99 9.54
CA ASP A 345 15.33 -11.35 8.51
C ASP A 345 14.01 -12.10 8.33
N ASN A 346 14.08 -13.44 8.27
CA ASN A 346 12.90 -14.30 8.20
C ASN A 346 12.17 -14.46 9.57
N ILE A 347 12.61 -13.73 10.59
CA ILE A 347 11.99 -13.59 11.92
C ILE A 347 11.72 -14.95 12.62
N ALA A 348 12.69 -15.87 12.53
CA ALA A 348 12.61 -17.21 13.09
C ALA A 348 12.51 -17.20 14.63
N ASP A 349 11.63 -18.05 15.18
CA ASP A 349 11.51 -18.26 16.63
C ASP A 349 12.85 -18.71 17.24
N GLN A 350 13.15 -18.28 18.47
CA GLN A 350 14.34 -18.73 19.24
C GLN A 350 14.52 -20.26 19.22
N LYS A 351 13.41 -21.02 19.31
CA LYS A 351 13.39 -22.49 19.27
C LYS A 351 13.91 -23.10 17.96
N ILE A 352 14.07 -22.32 16.89
CA ILE A 352 14.73 -22.73 15.65
C ILE A 352 16.25 -22.65 15.82
N TYR A 353 16.78 -21.59 16.43
CA TYR A 353 18.20 -21.48 16.80
C TYR A 353 18.60 -22.58 17.79
N ASP A 354 17.78 -22.82 18.83
CA ASP A 354 18.02 -23.88 19.82
C ASP A 354 18.11 -25.29 19.19
N ARG A 355 17.56 -25.47 17.98
CA ARG A 355 17.63 -26.73 17.20
C ARG A 355 18.78 -26.76 16.18
N LEU A 356 19.11 -25.63 15.57
CA LEU A 356 20.11 -25.53 14.50
C LEU A 356 21.53 -25.24 15.01
N HIS A 357 21.65 -24.56 16.16
CA HIS A 357 22.93 -24.25 16.80
C HIS A 357 23.70 -25.51 17.24
N PRO A 358 23.08 -26.53 17.87
CA PRO A 358 23.76 -27.81 18.18
C PRO A 358 24.23 -28.61 16.95
N LEU A 359 23.75 -28.26 15.75
CA LEU A 359 24.15 -28.86 14.48
C LEU A 359 25.28 -28.08 13.77
N GLY A 360 25.79 -27.00 14.38
CA GLY A 360 26.81 -26.13 13.79
C GLY A 360 26.32 -25.28 12.62
N LEU A 361 25.00 -25.14 12.44
CA LEU A 361 24.40 -24.42 11.29
C LEU A 361 24.23 -22.91 11.56
N CYS A 362 24.04 -22.51 12.82
CA CYS A 362 23.90 -21.11 13.22
C CYS A 362 24.57 -20.82 14.58
N MET A 363 24.62 -19.55 14.95
CA MET A 363 25.02 -19.11 16.30
C MET A 363 23.89 -19.36 17.30
N SER A 364 24.16 -19.20 18.60
CA SER A 364 23.07 -19.15 19.58
C SER A 364 22.18 -17.91 19.34
N TYR A 365 20.93 -17.95 19.79
CA TYR A 365 20.00 -16.82 19.63
C TYR A 365 20.53 -15.53 20.29
N GLU A 366 21.13 -15.64 21.48
CA GLU A 366 21.78 -14.53 22.19
C GLU A 366 22.96 -13.93 21.41
N GLN A 367 23.85 -14.78 20.86
CA GLN A 367 24.95 -14.33 20.00
C GLN A 367 24.44 -13.64 18.73
N SER A 368 23.29 -14.09 18.22
CA SER A 368 22.64 -13.51 17.04
C SER A 368 22.05 -12.12 17.35
N HIS A 369 21.54 -11.88 18.56
CA HIS A 369 21.15 -10.54 19.03
C HIS A 369 22.35 -9.61 19.21
N ASN A 370 23.47 -10.10 19.76
CA ASN A 370 24.68 -9.27 19.91
C ASN A 370 25.25 -8.84 18.54
N LEU A 371 25.11 -9.67 17.51
CA LEU A 371 25.49 -9.34 16.13
C LEU A 371 24.68 -8.17 15.55
N LEU A 372 23.44 -7.95 16.00
CA LEU A 372 22.63 -6.80 15.58
C LEU A 372 23.21 -5.46 16.08
N GLN A 373 23.84 -5.45 17.26
CA GLN A 373 24.52 -4.25 17.76
C GLN A 373 25.73 -3.89 16.89
N GLU A 374 26.51 -4.91 16.48
CA GLU A 374 27.66 -4.79 15.56
C GLU A 374 27.23 -4.21 14.19
N ILE A 375 26.09 -4.67 13.66
CA ILE A 375 25.51 -4.21 12.39
C ILE A 375 24.92 -2.80 12.52
N GLY A 376 24.09 -2.54 13.53
CA GLY A 376 23.43 -1.24 13.73
C GLY A 376 24.42 -0.09 14.01
N GLN A 377 25.54 -0.37 14.71
CA GLN A 377 26.61 0.62 14.83
C GLN A 377 27.35 0.81 13.49
N THR A 378 27.52 -0.24 12.68
CA THR A 378 28.10 -0.06 11.33
C THR A 378 27.25 0.85 10.44
N TYR A 379 25.91 0.73 10.48
CA TYR A 379 25.03 1.64 9.73
C TYR A 379 25.07 3.08 10.27
N THR A 380 25.30 3.26 11.57
CA THR A 380 25.60 4.59 12.14
C THR A 380 26.89 5.16 11.54
N ASN A 381 27.94 4.34 11.41
CA ASN A 381 29.21 4.77 10.80
C ASN A 381 29.06 5.08 9.30
N GLN A 382 28.19 4.35 8.57
CA GLN A 382 27.86 4.66 7.16
C GLN A 382 27.19 6.02 7.02
N MET A 383 26.31 6.40 7.96
CA MET A 383 25.69 7.73 8.01
C MET A 383 26.75 8.83 8.11
N SER A 384 27.68 8.70 9.06
CA SER A 384 28.78 9.65 9.25
C SER A 384 29.72 9.71 8.03
N ALA A 385 30.01 8.57 7.39
CA ALA A 385 30.81 8.50 6.17
C ALA A 385 30.13 9.23 4.99
N ALA A 386 28.84 8.97 4.76
CA ALA A 386 28.05 9.65 3.74
C ALA A 386 27.92 11.16 4.00
N MET A 387 27.80 11.60 5.26
CA MET A 387 27.87 13.02 5.60
C MET A 387 29.25 13.64 5.31
N LYS A 388 30.33 12.89 5.53
CA LYS A 388 31.70 13.30 5.19
C LYS A 388 31.95 13.37 3.67
N GLU A 389 31.25 12.56 2.87
CA GLU A 389 31.18 12.68 1.39
C GLU A 389 30.37 13.93 0.93
N GLY A 390 29.71 14.62 1.87
CA GLY A 390 28.90 15.80 1.62
C GLY A 390 27.45 15.53 1.24
N LYS A 391 26.93 14.31 1.48
CA LYS A 391 25.50 13.99 1.27
C LYS A 391 24.63 14.75 2.27
N ARG A 392 23.41 15.09 1.86
CA ARG A 392 22.45 15.82 2.69
C ARG A 392 21.61 14.87 3.54
N LEU A 393 21.67 15.04 4.85
CA LEU A 393 20.86 14.34 5.84
C LEU A 393 19.46 15.00 5.95
N CYS A 394 18.42 14.17 5.83
CA CYS A 394 17.06 14.46 6.26
C CYS A 394 16.63 13.39 7.27
N LEU A 395 15.77 13.74 8.23
CA LEU A 395 15.15 12.82 9.19
C LEU A 395 13.66 12.71 8.91
N VAL A 396 13.11 11.50 8.82
CA VAL A 396 11.65 11.29 8.72
C VAL A 396 11.19 10.32 9.79
N GLY A 397 10.02 10.59 10.39
CA GLY A 397 9.44 9.78 11.47
C GLY A 397 7.95 9.46 11.29
N ASP A 398 7.50 8.39 11.96
CA ASP A 398 6.11 7.93 12.00
C ASP A 398 5.85 7.01 13.22
N ASN A 399 4.56 6.86 13.58
CA ASN A 399 4.06 6.28 14.81
C ASN A 399 3.84 4.74 14.73
N VAL A 400 4.73 4.00 15.37
CA VAL A 400 4.76 2.54 15.48
C VAL A 400 3.79 2.05 16.55
N ASN A 401 2.50 2.23 16.30
CA ASN A 401 1.43 1.67 17.12
C ASN A 401 1.36 0.14 16.98
N TYR A 402 1.45 -0.61 18.09
CA TYR A 402 1.35 -2.09 18.10
C TYR A 402 0.57 -2.64 19.30
N ALA A 403 -0.23 -3.68 19.08
CA ALA A 403 -1.08 -4.27 20.11
C ALA A 403 -0.51 -5.58 20.68
N VAL A 404 -0.43 -5.69 22.01
CA VAL A 404 -0.02 -6.89 22.76
C VAL A 404 -1.24 -7.51 23.43
N GLY A 405 -1.42 -8.83 23.31
CA GLY A 405 -2.52 -9.54 23.96
C GLY A 405 -2.38 -9.54 25.48
N ILE A 406 -3.46 -9.16 26.19
CA ILE A 406 -3.48 -9.18 27.66
C ILE A 406 -3.66 -10.64 28.11
N ARG A 407 -2.65 -11.22 28.76
CA ARG A 407 -2.72 -12.59 29.30
C ARG A 407 -3.67 -12.70 30.49
N GLU A 408 -3.68 -11.68 31.35
CA GLU A 408 -4.37 -11.70 32.63
C GLU A 408 -5.20 -10.43 32.78
N GLN A 409 -6.52 -10.59 32.90
CA GLN A 409 -7.39 -9.46 33.20
C GLN A 409 -7.29 -9.09 34.69
N ARG A 410 -7.36 -7.78 34.93
CA ARG A 410 -7.21 -7.09 36.20
C ARG A 410 -8.13 -5.87 36.22
N LYS A 411 -8.37 -5.27 37.38
CA LYS A 411 -9.29 -4.13 37.54
C LYS A 411 -8.91 -2.94 36.62
N GLU A 412 -7.62 -2.69 36.41
CA GLU A 412 -7.13 -1.59 35.56
C GLU A 412 -7.24 -1.83 34.03
N ASN A 413 -7.43 -3.08 33.61
CA ASN A 413 -7.47 -3.46 32.19
C ASN A 413 -8.76 -4.22 31.80
N CYS A 414 -9.75 -4.26 32.70
CA CYS A 414 -11.04 -4.92 32.51
C CYS A 414 -11.71 -4.51 31.19
N GLY A 415 -12.30 -5.48 30.48
CA GLY A 415 -12.90 -5.28 29.15
C GLY A 415 -11.90 -5.16 27.99
N LYS A 416 -10.60 -4.93 28.24
CA LYS A 416 -9.56 -4.92 27.20
C LYS A 416 -9.05 -6.34 26.94
N THR A 417 -8.96 -6.72 25.67
CA THR A 417 -8.33 -7.98 25.22
C THR A 417 -6.88 -7.78 24.74
N LYS A 418 -6.52 -6.53 24.44
CA LYS A 418 -5.18 -6.12 24.02
C LYS A 418 -4.82 -4.79 24.69
N LEU A 419 -3.55 -4.65 25.05
CA LEU A 419 -2.94 -3.37 25.39
C LEU A 419 -2.34 -2.78 24.11
N LEU A 420 -2.65 -1.53 23.81
CA LEU A 420 -1.98 -0.78 22.75
C LEU A 420 -0.70 -0.20 23.33
N HIS A 421 0.42 -0.45 22.66
CA HIS A 421 1.68 0.21 22.91
C HIS A 421 1.93 1.23 21.80
N HIS A 422 2.50 2.36 22.21
CA HIS A 422 2.92 3.45 21.35
C HIS A 422 4.44 3.46 21.30
N ALA A 423 4.98 3.77 20.13
CA ALA A 423 6.40 3.89 19.89
C ALA A 423 6.59 4.77 18.66
N PHE A 424 7.69 5.50 18.59
CA PHE A 424 8.04 6.32 17.43
C PHE A 424 9.26 5.72 16.74
N ALA A 425 9.22 5.61 15.41
CA ALA A 425 10.37 5.23 14.62
C ALA A 425 10.86 6.41 13.80
N SER A 426 12.13 6.37 13.41
CA SER A 426 12.69 7.38 12.52
C SER A 426 13.69 6.75 11.56
N VAL A 427 13.93 7.45 10.45
CA VAL A 427 14.84 7.05 9.38
C VAL A 427 15.68 8.27 9.01
N ALA A 428 16.99 8.07 8.93
CA ALA A 428 17.91 9.01 8.29
C ALA A 428 17.97 8.72 6.78
N LEU A 429 17.74 9.76 5.98
CA LEU A 429 17.80 9.75 4.53
C LEU A 429 19.00 10.57 4.09
N LEU A 430 19.89 10.00 3.28
CA LEU A 430 21.09 10.68 2.79
C LEU A 430 21.09 10.74 1.26
N ASN A 431 20.92 11.95 0.74
CA ASN A 431 20.78 12.27 -0.68
C ASN A 431 22.07 12.90 -1.24
N ASP A 432 22.43 12.53 -2.48
CA ASP A 432 23.63 13.01 -3.20
C ASP A 432 23.42 14.39 -3.88
N SER A 433 22.20 14.93 -3.92
CA SER A 433 21.84 16.12 -4.68
C SER A 433 22.56 17.40 -4.18
N LYS A 434 23.23 18.10 -5.10
CA LYS A 434 24.00 19.33 -4.81
C LYS A 434 23.42 20.54 -5.53
N PHE A 435 22.82 21.45 -4.76
CA PHE A 435 22.20 22.68 -5.25
C PHE A 435 23.12 23.90 -5.11
N ASP A 436 24.44 23.73 -5.29
CA ASP A 436 25.43 24.81 -5.11
C ASP A 436 25.42 25.91 -6.18
N HIS A 437 24.61 25.73 -7.22
CA HIS A 437 24.30 26.75 -8.23
C HIS A 437 23.15 27.69 -7.83
N LEU A 438 22.42 27.39 -6.75
CA LEU A 438 21.33 28.23 -6.23
C LEU A 438 21.82 29.17 -5.12
N SER A 439 21.12 30.29 -4.94
CA SER A 439 21.46 31.29 -3.93
C SER A 439 21.36 30.72 -2.51
N LYS A 440 22.33 31.12 -1.68
CA LYS A 440 22.41 30.85 -0.24
C LYS A 440 21.93 32.04 0.60
N ILE A 441 21.43 33.10 -0.06
CA ILE A 441 20.89 34.30 0.59
C ILE A 441 19.49 33.99 1.09
N LYS A 442 19.18 34.39 2.33
CA LYS A 442 17.83 34.38 2.89
C LYS A 442 17.56 35.63 3.74
N PRO A 443 16.30 36.09 3.85
CA PRO A 443 15.13 35.57 3.13
C PRO A 443 15.24 35.80 1.61
N GLN A 444 14.64 34.94 0.77
CA GLN A 444 14.58 35.20 -0.69
C GLN A 444 13.70 36.43 -0.96
N ARG A 445 12.56 36.53 -0.28
CA ARG A 445 11.72 37.73 -0.16
C ARG A 445 11.22 37.89 1.28
N PRO A 446 11.20 39.10 1.88
CA PRO A 446 10.58 39.33 3.17
C PRO A 446 9.12 38.86 3.21
N TRP A 447 8.65 38.31 4.33
CA TRP A 447 7.26 37.86 4.44
C TRP A 447 6.24 39.01 4.35
N THR A 448 6.68 40.24 4.61
CA THR A 448 5.92 41.49 4.43
C THR A 448 5.56 41.78 2.97
N ASP A 449 6.33 41.23 2.04
CA ASP A 449 6.26 41.56 0.62
C ASP A 449 5.42 40.53 -0.15
N LEU A 450 5.01 39.44 0.52
CA LEU A 450 4.19 38.36 -0.01
C LEU A 450 2.76 38.85 -0.26
N LYS A 451 2.22 38.49 -1.42
CA LYS A 451 0.89 38.90 -1.89
C LYS A 451 0.03 37.68 -2.18
N LEU A 452 -1.26 37.90 -2.39
CA LEU A 452 -2.22 36.85 -2.75
C LEU A 452 -1.73 35.98 -3.93
N ASP A 453 -1.10 36.60 -4.93
CA ASP A 453 -0.62 35.97 -6.16
C ASP A 453 0.57 35.00 -5.93
N ASP A 454 1.25 35.10 -4.78
CA ASP A 454 2.28 34.14 -4.36
C ASP A 454 1.68 32.79 -3.91
N PHE A 455 0.38 32.77 -3.58
CA PHE A 455 -0.33 31.61 -3.03
C PHE A 455 -1.38 31.01 -3.96
N ILE A 456 -1.80 31.76 -4.98
CA ILE A 456 -2.73 31.31 -6.02
C ILE A 456 -1.94 30.93 -7.28
N VAL A 457 -2.52 30.03 -8.10
CA VAL A 457 -1.96 29.63 -9.40
C VAL A 457 -2.05 30.82 -10.36
N ASN A 458 -0.90 31.30 -10.85
CA ASN A 458 -0.82 32.42 -11.80
C ASN A 458 -0.96 31.95 -13.28
N GLU A 459 -1.02 32.90 -14.23
CA GLU A 459 -1.19 32.62 -15.67
C GLU A 459 -0.07 31.78 -16.31
N GLU A 460 1.15 31.80 -15.78
CA GLU A 460 2.24 30.95 -16.26
C GLU A 460 2.14 29.53 -15.66
N GLU A 461 1.85 29.45 -14.36
CA GLU A 461 1.59 28.18 -13.68
C GLU A 461 0.38 27.46 -14.30
N TYR A 462 -0.70 28.18 -14.64
CA TYR A 462 -1.86 27.65 -15.36
C TYR A 462 -1.47 27.04 -16.72
N LYS A 463 -0.66 27.75 -17.53
CA LYS A 463 -0.18 27.23 -18.83
C LYS A 463 0.62 25.94 -18.66
N ASN A 464 1.45 25.86 -17.61
CA ASN A 464 2.21 24.66 -17.29
C ASN A 464 1.31 23.48 -16.87
N ILE A 465 0.35 23.68 -15.95
CA ILE A 465 -0.56 22.60 -15.54
C ILE A 465 -1.50 22.19 -16.70
N ARG A 466 -1.94 23.14 -17.55
CA ARG A 466 -2.68 22.84 -18.79
C ARG A 466 -1.88 21.92 -19.72
N LEU A 467 -0.58 22.19 -19.89
CA LEU A 467 0.31 21.33 -20.70
C LEU A 467 0.47 19.94 -20.07
N ASP A 468 0.67 19.84 -18.76
CA ASP A 468 0.77 18.56 -18.05
C ASP A 468 -0.54 17.75 -18.13
N TYR A 469 -1.70 18.38 -17.94
CA TYR A 469 -3.01 17.75 -18.14
C TYR A 469 -3.19 17.29 -19.59
N THR A 470 -2.73 18.08 -20.56
CA THR A 470 -2.74 17.71 -21.99
C THR A 470 -1.87 16.47 -22.25
N LYS A 471 -0.70 16.37 -21.62
CA LYS A 471 0.14 15.15 -21.66
C LYS A 471 -0.61 13.92 -21.11
N HIS A 472 -1.38 14.06 -20.02
CA HIS A 472 -2.19 12.95 -19.50
C HIS A 472 -3.33 12.54 -20.44
N ILE A 473 -4.05 13.48 -21.04
CA ILE A 473 -5.14 13.18 -21.99
C ILE A 473 -4.59 12.45 -23.22
N VAL A 474 -3.47 12.92 -23.79
CA VAL A 474 -2.83 12.29 -24.96
C VAL A 474 -2.32 10.88 -24.63
N LYS A 475 -1.69 10.65 -23.46
CA LYS A 475 -1.27 9.32 -23.01
C LYS A 475 -2.43 8.32 -22.93
N ALA A 476 -3.58 8.73 -22.38
CA ALA A 476 -4.78 7.90 -22.31
C ALA A 476 -5.37 7.62 -23.71
N ALA A 477 -5.37 8.61 -24.60
CA ALA A 477 -5.80 8.45 -25.99
C ALA A 477 -4.94 7.43 -26.74
N ILE A 478 -3.61 7.52 -26.65
CA ILE A 478 -2.66 6.57 -27.27
C ILE A 478 -2.89 5.13 -26.75
N LYS A 479 -3.13 4.98 -25.44
CA LYS A 479 -3.36 3.67 -24.78
C LYS A 479 -4.63 2.98 -25.27
N HIS A 480 -5.74 3.72 -25.37
CA HIS A 480 -7.08 3.13 -25.56
C HIS A 480 -7.70 3.33 -26.95
N VAL A 481 -7.26 4.32 -27.73
CA VAL A 481 -7.83 4.66 -29.04
C VAL A 481 -6.75 4.41 -30.11
N PRO A 482 -6.78 3.29 -30.86
CA PRO A 482 -5.69 2.88 -31.74
C PRO A 482 -5.28 3.92 -32.80
N PHE A 483 -6.22 4.77 -33.23
CA PHE A 483 -5.95 5.90 -34.13
C PHE A 483 -4.88 6.86 -33.59
N PHE A 484 -4.91 7.19 -32.29
CA PHE A 484 -3.98 8.17 -31.71
C PHE A 484 -2.57 7.63 -31.44
N LYS A 485 -2.28 6.35 -31.73
CA LYS A 485 -0.91 5.81 -31.71
C LYS A 485 0.06 6.55 -32.63
N ILE A 486 -0.46 7.30 -33.61
CA ILE A 486 0.35 8.21 -34.42
C ILE A 486 1.04 9.32 -33.60
N LEU A 487 0.64 9.56 -32.33
CA LEU A 487 1.17 10.62 -31.46
C LEU A 487 2.17 10.14 -30.38
N ASP A 488 2.56 8.86 -30.38
CA ASP A 488 3.37 8.26 -29.31
C ASP A 488 4.74 8.96 -29.11
N ASP A 489 5.36 9.45 -30.20
CA ASP A 489 6.65 10.14 -30.17
C ASP A 489 6.59 11.64 -29.81
N VAL A 490 5.39 12.22 -29.59
CA VAL A 490 5.20 13.67 -29.39
C VAL A 490 5.76 14.17 -28.04
N PHE A 491 5.74 13.29 -27.03
CA PHE A 491 6.22 13.57 -25.67
C PHE A 491 7.37 12.66 -25.24
N ASP A 492 8.12 12.11 -26.22
CA ASP A 492 9.27 11.24 -25.98
C ASP A 492 10.49 12.06 -25.52
N GLU A 493 10.54 12.32 -24.21
CA GLU A 493 11.58 13.13 -23.55
C GLU A 493 12.86 12.32 -23.21
N SER A 494 13.00 11.10 -23.77
CA SER A 494 14.08 10.12 -23.56
C SER A 494 15.50 10.58 -23.94
N SER A 495 15.65 11.78 -24.51
CA SER A 495 16.90 12.33 -25.05
C SER A 495 17.63 13.33 -24.12
N LYS A 496 17.20 13.50 -22.87
CA LYS A 496 17.72 14.55 -21.96
C LYS A 496 18.22 14.13 -20.58
N THR A 497 18.09 12.88 -20.16
CA THR A 497 18.56 12.41 -18.84
C THR A 497 19.97 11.83 -18.92
N ASN A 498 20.96 12.54 -18.38
CA ASN A 498 22.23 11.91 -17.99
C ASN A 498 21.94 10.91 -16.86
N GLU A 499 22.06 9.61 -17.14
CA GLU A 499 21.78 8.56 -16.15
C GLU A 499 22.68 8.68 -14.91
N GLU A 500 23.90 9.21 -15.06
CA GLU A 500 24.87 9.47 -13.98
C GLU A 500 24.36 10.39 -12.86
N GLN A 501 23.33 11.20 -13.12
CA GLN A 501 22.77 12.15 -12.16
C GLN A 501 21.89 11.48 -11.09
N TYR A 502 21.32 10.30 -11.37
CA TYR A 502 20.35 9.65 -10.49
C TYR A 502 21.00 8.56 -9.65
N ARG A 503 20.95 8.73 -8.32
CA ARG A 503 21.52 7.80 -7.35
C ARG A 503 20.46 7.35 -6.35
N LYS A 504 20.55 6.11 -5.91
CA LYS A 504 19.67 5.55 -4.86
C LYS A 504 19.95 6.28 -3.53
N THR A 505 18.91 6.81 -2.91
CA THR A 505 18.98 7.41 -1.56
C THR A 505 19.47 6.37 -0.57
N LEU A 506 20.42 6.74 0.30
CA LEU A 506 20.83 5.88 1.41
C LEU A 506 19.81 6.02 2.55
N VAL A 507 19.20 4.89 2.94
CA VAL A 507 18.09 4.83 3.90
C VAL A 507 18.53 4.05 5.13
N ILE A 508 18.65 4.75 6.26
CA ILE A 508 19.18 4.21 7.52
C ILE A 508 18.10 4.29 8.61
N PRO A 509 17.43 3.16 8.93
CA PRO A 509 16.54 3.07 10.08
C PRO A 509 17.28 3.38 11.38
N LEU A 510 16.69 4.23 12.20
CA LEU A 510 17.19 4.57 13.53
C LEU A 510 16.60 3.62 14.60
N GLU A 511 17.01 3.83 15.84
CA GLU A 511 16.39 3.15 16.98
C GLU A 511 14.92 3.59 17.14
N THR A 512 14.03 2.61 17.32
CA THR A 512 12.61 2.85 17.60
C THR A 512 12.40 2.94 19.10
N VAL A 513 11.76 4.02 19.52
CA VAL A 513 11.71 4.46 20.92
C VAL A 513 10.28 4.34 21.45
N LEU A 514 10.08 3.87 22.68
CA LEU A 514 8.75 3.60 23.24
C LEU A 514 8.08 4.89 23.75
N LYS A 515 7.86 5.81 22.83
CA LYS A 515 7.36 7.18 23.04
C LYS A 515 6.12 7.43 22.16
N ASN A 516 5.15 8.19 22.69
CA ASN A 516 3.89 8.49 22.03
C ASN A 516 3.82 9.97 21.59
N GLU A 517 3.84 10.22 20.28
CA GLU A 517 3.73 11.58 19.70
C GLU A 517 2.50 12.38 20.17
N GLN A 518 1.47 11.70 20.69
CA GLN A 518 0.26 12.34 21.18
C GLN A 518 0.53 13.24 22.41
N TYR A 519 1.61 12.98 23.16
CA TYR A 519 2.01 13.73 24.36
C TYR A 519 3.28 14.55 24.13
N TYR A 520 3.25 15.87 24.39
CA TYR A 520 4.40 16.75 24.15
C TYR A 520 5.67 16.39 24.93
N ALA A 521 5.57 15.77 26.11
CA ALA A 521 6.74 15.28 26.85
C ALA A 521 7.46 14.17 26.09
N ASP A 522 6.72 13.22 25.52
CA ASP A 522 7.30 12.14 24.71
C ASP A 522 7.85 12.66 23.37
N VAL A 523 7.21 13.67 22.77
CA VAL A 523 7.73 14.36 21.56
C VAL A 523 9.06 15.08 21.85
N VAL A 524 9.16 15.74 23.00
CA VAL A 524 10.39 16.38 23.48
C VAL A 524 11.52 15.36 23.59
N ASP A 525 11.27 14.19 24.20
CA ASP A 525 12.28 13.14 24.34
C ASP A 525 12.73 12.58 22.96
N ILE A 526 11.79 12.38 22.03
CA ILE A 526 12.10 11.96 20.64
C ILE A 526 13.00 13.00 19.95
N MET A 527 12.69 14.30 20.10
CA MET A 527 13.46 15.37 19.47
C MET A 527 14.84 15.57 20.13
N GLU A 528 14.98 15.31 21.44
CA GLU A 528 16.30 15.23 22.08
C GLU A 528 17.14 14.07 21.53
N GLN A 529 16.53 12.91 21.29
CA GLN A 529 17.21 11.77 20.67
C GLN A 529 17.66 12.10 19.23
N HIS A 530 16.85 12.82 18.45
CA HIS A 530 17.23 13.30 17.11
C HIS A 530 18.42 14.28 17.16
N GLU A 531 18.39 15.26 18.06
CA GLU A 531 19.51 16.20 18.28
C GLU A 531 20.80 15.48 18.76
N ASN A 532 20.69 14.48 19.64
CA ASN A 532 21.82 13.65 20.07
C ASN A 532 22.41 12.81 18.93
N ILE A 533 21.58 12.28 18.03
CA ILE A 533 22.02 11.55 16.84
C ILE A 533 22.74 12.51 15.87
N ILE A 534 22.21 13.72 15.66
CA ILE A 534 22.84 14.75 14.82
C ILE A 534 24.23 15.11 15.37
N GLU A 535 24.32 15.48 16.65
CA GLU A 535 25.58 15.86 17.31
C GLU A 535 26.66 14.79 17.15
N LYS A 536 26.35 13.53 17.47
CA LYS A 536 27.27 12.41 17.29
C LYS A 536 27.67 12.20 15.83
N THR A 537 26.72 12.27 14.90
CA THR A 537 26.99 11.99 13.48
C THR A 537 27.89 13.06 12.86
N PHE A 538 27.70 14.34 13.20
CA PHE A 538 28.60 15.42 12.80
C PHE A 538 30.00 15.24 13.39
N GLN A 539 30.10 14.88 14.68
CA GLN A 539 31.37 14.58 15.35
C GLN A 539 32.11 13.40 14.67
N ASP A 540 31.43 12.26 14.47
CA ASP A 540 31.98 11.06 13.83
C ASP A 540 32.37 11.31 12.36
N ALA A 541 31.69 12.22 11.67
CA ALA A 541 32.01 12.64 10.29
C ALA A 541 33.22 13.59 10.21
N GLY A 542 33.57 14.26 11.32
CA GLY A 542 34.54 15.36 11.32
C GLY A 542 34.00 16.65 10.70
N VAL A 543 32.68 16.86 10.73
CA VAL A 543 32.00 18.04 10.16
C VAL A 543 31.53 18.95 11.28
N THR A 544 31.84 20.25 11.20
CA THR A 544 31.46 21.22 12.23
C THR A 544 29.94 21.39 12.31
N LEU A 545 29.33 20.98 13.42
CA LEU A 545 27.97 21.36 13.78
C LEU A 545 27.96 22.82 14.27
N THR A 546 26.93 23.60 13.90
CA THR A 546 26.83 25.03 14.25
C THR A 546 25.37 25.42 14.51
N ASP A 547 25.16 26.51 15.25
CA ASP A 547 23.85 27.16 15.47
C ASP A 547 23.04 27.42 14.19
N LYS A 548 23.75 27.56 13.06
CA LYS A 548 23.19 27.82 11.73
C LYS A 548 22.89 26.55 10.93
N THR A 549 23.33 25.38 11.40
CA THR A 549 23.03 24.09 10.77
C THR A 549 21.53 23.80 10.86
N LYS A 550 20.97 23.28 9.77
CA LYS A 550 19.54 22.94 9.62
C LYS A 550 19.43 21.57 8.97
N ILE A 551 18.70 20.67 9.62
CA ILE A 551 18.42 19.30 9.18
C ILE A 551 16.91 19.21 8.92
N HIS A 552 16.56 19.06 7.64
CA HIS A 552 15.18 18.84 7.20
C HIS A 552 14.57 17.67 7.97
N THR A 553 13.39 17.89 8.56
CA THR A 553 12.69 16.92 9.39
C THR A 553 11.25 16.74 8.88
N GLY A 554 10.91 15.58 8.35
CA GLY A 554 9.59 15.28 7.77
C GLY A 554 8.77 14.27 8.59
N GLY A 555 7.47 14.23 8.31
CA GLY A 555 6.55 13.22 8.85
C GLY A 555 5.12 13.42 8.34
N ASP A 556 4.17 12.72 8.94
CA ASP A 556 2.75 12.99 8.70
C ASP A 556 2.32 14.37 9.27
N GLN A 557 1.06 14.76 9.02
CA GLN A 557 0.53 16.02 9.52
C GLN A 557 0.61 16.13 11.06
N LEU A 558 0.33 15.04 11.79
CA LEU A 558 0.37 15.07 13.26
C LEU A 558 1.81 15.19 13.78
N THR A 559 2.76 14.46 13.18
CA THR A 559 4.20 14.56 13.45
C THR A 559 4.67 15.99 13.28
N ARG A 560 4.36 16.64 12.14
CA ARG A 560 4.70 18.04 11.87
C ARG A 560 4.13 18.98 12.95
N GLU A 561 2.83 18.88 13.23
CA GLU A 561 2.12 19.70 14.22
C GLU A 561 2.76 19.56 15.62
N ARG A 562 3.09 18.33 16.02
CA ARG A 562 3.70 18.02 17.32
C ARG A 562 5.13 18.52 17.43
N TYR A 563 5.97 18.27 16.42
CA TYR A 563 7.35 18.76 16.40
C TYR A 563 7.39 20.30 16.43
N SER A 564 6.52 20.96 15.68
CA SER A 564 6.42 22.43 15.68
C SER A 564 6.05 22.97 17.07
N GLY A 565 5.04 22.36 17.71
CA GLY A 565 4.65 22.73 19.08
C GLY A 565 5.75 22.49 20.12
N ALA A 566 6.51 21.39 20.01
CA ALA A 566 7.64 21.11 20.90
C ALA A 566 8.78 22.13 20.75
N LYS A 567 9.01 22.67 19.54
CA LYS A 567 9.94 23.80 19.35
C LYS A 567 9.45 25.08 20.02
N VAL A 568 8.17 25.41 19.89
CA VAL A 568 7.56 26.59 20.56
C VAL A 568 7.68 26.48 22.09
N LEU A 569 7.42 25.29 22.65
CA LEU A 569 7.55 25.03 24.09
C LEU A 569 8.99 25.22 24.63
N ARG A 570 10.01 25.16 23.78
CA ARG A 570 11.42 25.38 24.14
C ARG A 570 12.07 26.57 23.43
N ALA A 571 11.29 27.50 22.86
CA ALA A 571 11.82 28.63 22.10
C ALA A 571 12.76 29.54 22.91
N ALA A 572 12.58 29.60 24.24
CA ALA A 572 13.41 30.38 25.16
C ALA A 572 14.71 29.67 25.62
N GLU A 573 14.95 28.41 25.25
CA GLU A 573 16.17 27.69 25.64
C GLU A 573 17.42 28.28 24.98
N ALA A 574 18.39 28.72 25.80
CA ALA A 574 19.59 29.40 25.34
C ALA A 574 20.54 28.50 24.52
N ASN A 575 20.56 27.19 24.78
CA ASN A 575 21.31 26.21 24.00
C ASN A 575 20.52 25.83 22.74
N VAL A 576 21.15 25.94 21.56
CA VAL A 576 20.58 25.55 20.24
C VAL A 576 19.97 24.15 20.30
N LYS A 577 20.70 23.18 20.84
CA LYS A 577 20.31 21.77 20.93
C LYS A 577 19.03 21.60 21.76
N HIS A 578 18.92 22.36 22.86
CA HIS A 578 17.77 22.27 23.76
C HIS A 578 16.50 22.88 23.15
N ARG A 579 16.61 23.99 22.39
CA ARG A 579 15.52 24.55 21.57
C ARG A 579 15.26 23.79 20.25
N PHE A 580 15.84 22.59 20.09
CA PHE A 580 15.78 21.78 18.87
C PHE A 580 16.18 22.56 17.61
N GLY A 581 17.20 23.41 17.75
CA GLY A 581 17.56 24.43 16.77
C GLY A 581 18.11 23.87 15.46
N HIS A 582 18.66 22.65 15.46
CA HIS A 582 19.13 21.99 14.24
C HIS A 582 17.97 21.27 13.52
N LEU A 583 16.95 20.80 14.23
CA LEU A 583 15.75 20.20 13.66
C LEU A 583 14.89 21.25 12.96
N GLY A 584 15.03 21.36 11.64
CA GLY A 584 14.32 22.34 10.83
C GLY A 584 14.88 22.44 9.41
N PRO A 585 14.05 22.80 8.41
CA PRO A 585 12.60 23.02 8.54
C PRO A 585 11.82 21.73 8.81
N ILE A 586 10.63 21.87 9.38
CA ILE A 586 9.72 20.76 9.70
C ILE A 586 8.56 20.75 8.69
N THR A 587 8.46 19.69 7.90
CA THR A 587 7.51 19.54 6.77
C THR A 587 6.43 18.49 7.06
N PHE A 588 5.29 18.65 6.38
CA PHE A 588 4.41 17.51 6.10
C PHE A 588 4.97 16.77 4.87
N GLU A 589 4.63 15.50 4.71
CA GLU A 589 5.11 14.69 3.58
C GLU A 589 4.00 14.25 2.60
N MET A 590 4.42 13.79 1.42
CA MET A 590 3.55 13.74 0.24
C MET A 590 2.60 12.54 0.18
N PHE A 591 2.94 11.35 0.70
CA PHE A 591 2.05 10.19 0.57
C PHE A 591 0.75 10.39 1.36
N HIS A 592 0.82 10.93 2.57
CA HIS A 592 -0.37 11.27 3.35
C HIS A 592 -1.18 12.43 2.73
N LEU A 593 -0.53 13.44 2.11
CA LEU A 593 -1.24 14.48 1.37
C LEU A 593 -2.01 13.90 0.18
N VAL A 594 -1.36 13.06 -0.64
CA VAL A 594 -1.97 12.44 -1.83
C VAL A 594 -3.09 11.48 -1.46
N MET A 595 -2.95 10.74 -0.36
CA MET A 595 -4.03 9.92 0.23
C MET A 595 -5.23 10.79 0.67
N ASN A 596 -4.99 11.93 1.30
CA ASN A 596 -6.06 12.85 1.69
C ASN A 596 -6.71 13.53 0.47
N PHE A 597 -5.96 13.81 -0.60
CA PHE A 597 -6.53 14.29 -1.86
C PHE A 597 -7.45 13.24 -2.50
N LEU A 598 -7.05 11.96 -2.50
CA LEU A 598 -7.91 10.87 -2.96
C LEU A 598 -9.17 10.70 -2.09
N GLN A 599 -9.09 10.96 -0.77
CA GLN A 599 -10.30 11.03 0.07
C GLN A 599 -11.22 12.18 -0.36
N VAL A 600 -10.69 13.35 -0.77
CA VAL A 600 -11.53 14.44 -1.33
C VAL A 600 -12.20 14.02 -2.65
N PHE A 601 -11.50 13.29 -3.52
CA PHE A 601 -12.05 12.71 -4.75
C PHE A 601 -13.24 11.78 -4.43
N PHE A 602 -13.06 10.84 -3.49
CA PHE A 602 -14.13 9.94 -3.06
C PHE A 602 -15.29 10.67 -2.36
N ASP A 603 -15.03 11.60 -1.44
CA ASP A 603 -16.06 12.37 -0.75
C ASP A 603 -16.99 13.16 -1.69
N LEU A 604 -16.49 13.56 -2.88
CA LEU A 604 -17.25 14.33 -3.87
C LEU A 604 -17.94 13.46 -4.93
N LEU A 605 -17.42 12.25 -5.20
CA LEU A 605 -17.84 11.38 -6.33
C LEU A 605 -18.41 10.01 -5.91
N TYR A 606 -18.25 9.58 -4.65
CA TYR A 606 -18.79 8.33 -4.11
C TYR A 606 -20.05 8.57 -3.28
N LYS A 607 -21.14 7.88 -3.62
CA LYS A 607 -22.33 7.76 -2.76
C LYS A 607 -22.91 6.35 -2.94
N ASP A 608 -23.19 5.63 -1.85
CA ASP A 608 -23.79 4.28 -1.95
C ASP A 608 -25.11 4.26 -2.72
N LYS A 609 -25.91 5.33 -2.61
CA LYS A 609 -27.16 5.47 -3.39
C LYS A 609 -26.96 5.64 -4.90
N SER A 610 -25.74 5.89 -5.39
CA SER A 610 -25.44 5.97 -6.83
C SER A 610 -25.14 4.62 -7.47
N ALA A 611 -25.31 3.51 -6.74
CA ALA A 611 -25.09 2.15 -7.22
C ALA A 611 -25.87 1.76 -8.51
N GLY A 612 -26.93 2.50 -8.87
CA GLY A 612 -27.67 2.35 -10.13
C GLY A 612 -27.45 3.49 -11.14
N ASP A 613 -26.75 4.57 -10.77
CA ASP A 613 -26.44 5.68 -11.65
C ASP A 613 -25.19 5.32 -12.50
N ILE A 614 -25.40 4.79 -13.71
CA ILE A 614 -24.31 4.41 -14.65
C ILE A 614 -23.32 5.57 -14.85
N GLY A 615 -22.03 5.25 -14.91
CA GLY A 615 -20.92 6.21 -14.98
C GLY A 615 -20.47 6.74 -13.61
N THR A 616 -21.32 6.69 -12.57
CA THR A 616 -20.89 7.13 -11.23
C THR A 616 -19.96 6.12 -10.56
N LEU A 617 -19.09 6.62 -9.68
CA LEU A 617 -17.96 5.87 -9.11
C LEU A 617 -18.43 4.60 -8.37
N LYS A 618 -19.55 4.68 -7.62
CA LYS A 618 -20.15 3.51 -6.95
C LYS A 618 -20.74 2.49 -7.94
N CYS A 619 -21.37 2.95 -9.02
CA CYS A 619 -21.96 2.06 -10.02
C CYS A 619 -20.87 1.24 -10.69
N GLU A 620 -19.81 1.89 -11.17
CA GLU A 620 -18.72 1.20 -11.86
C GLU A 620 -17.96 0.22 -10.94
N ILE A 621 -17.71 0.56 -9.65
CA ILE A 621 -17.17 -0.40 -8.66
C ILE A 621 -18.00 -1.70 -8.62
N ASN A 622 -19.33 -1.59 -8.62
CA ASN A 622 -20.21 -2.76 -8.60
C ASN A 622 -20.17 -3.51 -9.93
N ARG A 623 -20.18 -2.79 -11.07
CA ARG A 623 -20.24 -3.36 -12.43
C ARG A 623 -19.00 -4.17 -12.78
N ILE A 624 -17.80 -3.64 -12.50
CA ILE A 624 -16.53 -4.37 -12.65
C ILE A 624 -16.12 -5.17 -11.39
N MET A 625 -17.05 -5.38 -10.45
CA MET A 625 -16.91 -6.27 -9.28
C MET A 625 -15.68 -5.99 -8.38
N ARG A 626 -15.29 -4.72 -8.27
CA ARG A 626 -14.09 -4.25 -7.54
C ARG A 626 -14.32 -4.18 -6.02
N THR A 627 -14.77 -5.29 -5.43
CA THR A 627 -15.27 -5.43 -4.04
C THR A 627 -14.32 -5.01 -2.90
N GLN A 628 -13.05 -4.70 -3.17
CA GLN A 628 -12.13 -4.15 -2.15
C GLN A 628 -12.16 -2.61 -2.11
N VAL A 629 -12.66 -1.96 -3.17
CA VAL A 629 -12.73 -0.50 -3.28
C VAL A 629 -13.87 0.03 -2.41
N ASN A 630 -13.58 1.02 -1.57
CA ASN A 630 -14.55 1.62 -0.67
C ASN A 630 -14.12 3.04 -0.27
N SER A 631 -15.03 3.83 0.29
CA SER A 631 -14.78 5.25 0.57
C SER A 631 -13.93 5.54 1.82
N ASP A 632 -13.36 4.52 2.48
CA ASP A 632 -12.36 4.66 3.54
C ASP A 632 -10.95 4.50 2.94
N VAL A 633 -10.53 5.56 2.23
CA VAL A 633 -9.29 5.58 1.44
C VAL A 633 -8.05 5.35 2.31
N LYS A 634 -8.13 5.67 3.61
CA LYS A 634 -7.02 5.40 4.55
C LYS A 634 -6.78 3.91 4.77
N ASN A 635 -7.83 3.08 4.76
CA ASN A 635 -7.73 1.65 5.01
C ASN A 635 -7.64 0.79 3.73
N ALA A 636 -8.07 1.31 2.56
CA ALA A 636 -8.04 0.59 1.28
C ALA A 636 -7.22 1.25 0.15
N TYR A 637 -6.43 2.30 0.47
CA TYR A 637 -5.66 3.15 -0.46
C TYR A 637 -5.17 2.52 -1.77
N ASP A 638 -4.49 1.36 -1.72
CA ASP A 638 -3.96 0.72 -2.93
C ASP A 638 -5.07 0.25 -3.88
N ALA A 639 -6.19 -0.26 -3.38
CA ALA A 639 -7.34 -0.67 -4.19
C ALA A 639 -8.11 0.55 -4.74
N ASP A 640 -8.27 1.58 -3.92
CA ASP A 640 -9.02 2.80 -4.25
C ASP A 640 -8.28 3.67 -5.27
N LYS A 641 -6.96 3.82 -5.11
CA LYS A 641 -6.06 4.50 -6.07
C LYS A 641 -6.03 3.78 -7.42
N ASP A 642 -5.87 2.46 -7.40
CA ASP A 642 -5.83 1.62 -8.61
C ASP A 642 -7.15 1.74 -9.38
N PHE A 643 -8.30 1.66 -8.69
CA PHE A 643 -9.60 1.90 -9.31
C PHE A 643 -9.79 3.34 -9.79
N ALA A 644 -9.46 4.34 -8.97
CA ALA A 644 -9.64 5.75 -9.32
C ALA A 644 -8.83 6.13 -10.57
N LEU A 645 -7.59 5.63 -10.70
CA LEU A 645 -6.76 5.86 -11.88
C LEU A 645 -7.43 5.37 -13.16
N SER A 646 -7.95 4.14 -13.16
CA SER A 646 -8.68 3.55 -14.30
C SER A 646 -10.03 4.22 -14.57
N PHE A 647 -10.75 4.64 -13.53
CA PHE A 647 -12.00 5.39 -13.64
C PHE A 647 -11.79 6.79 -14.27
N ILE A 648 -10.74 7.50 -13.84
CA ILE A 648 -10.29 8.75 -14.47
C ILE A 648 -9.87 8.51 -15.92
N GLU A 649 -9.16 7.42 -16.21
CA GLU A 649 -8.72 7.10 -17.57
C GLU A 649 -9.91 6.82 -18.51
N ALA A 650 -10.94 6.12 -18.03
CA ALA A 650 -12.18 5.90 -18.79
C ALA A 650 -12.93 7.22 -19.10
N TYR A 651 -13.02 8.15 -18.14
CA TYR A 651 -13.59 9.48 -18.36
C TYR A 651 -12.76 10.33 -19.34
N ILE A 652 -11.43 10.24 -19.29
CA ILE A 652 -10.54 10.91 -20.26
C ILE A 652 -10.73 10.35 -21.67
N VAL A 653 -10.91 9.03 -21.82
CA VAL A 653 -11.16 8.42 -23.14
C VAL A 653 -12.51 8.82 -23.70
N GLU A 654 -13.59 8.82 -22.89
CA GLU A 654 -14.91 9.29 -23.36
C GLU A 654 -14.90 10.78 -23.77
N LEU A 655 -14.11 11.62 -23.08
CA LEU A 655 -13.90 13.01 -23.47
C LEU A 655 -13.26 13.12 -24.86
N VAL A 656 -12.18 12.39 -25.11
CA VAL A 656 -11.51 12.31 -26.41
C VAL A 656 -12.48 11.79 -27.49
N THR A 657 -13.25 10.75 -27.17
CA THR A 657 -14.24 10.15 -28.06
C THR A 657 -15.33 11.13 -28.48
N GLU A 658 -15.90 11.91 -27.56
CA GLU A 658 -16.93 12.91 -27.92
C GLU A 658 -16.33 14.14 -28.65
N PHE A 659 -15.14 14.59 -28.25
CA PHE A 659 -14.45 15.76 -28.81
C PHE A 659 -13.98 15.56 -30.25
N PHE A 660 -13.45 14.37 -30.58
CA PHE A 660 -13.07 13.99 -31.95
C PHE A 660 -14.23 13.37 -32.75
N GLY A 661 -15.41 13.22 -32.13
CA GLY A 661 -16.61 12.70 -32.80
C GLY A 661 -16.47 11.25 -33.23
N LEU A 662 -15.85 10.42 -32.38
CA LEU A 662 -15.76 8.97 -32.55
C LEU A 662 -17.09 8.31 -32.12
N ASP A 663 -17.54 7.28 -32.83
CA ASP A 663 -18.69 6.47 -32.37
C ASP A 663 -18.28 5.55 -31.21
N ASP A 664 -17.09 4.96 -31.27
CA ASP A 664 -16.44 4.22 -30.19
C ASP A 664 -14.89 4.41 -30.19
N HIS A 665 -14.19 3.74 -29.26
CA HIS A 665 -12.74 3.81 -29.14
C HIS A 665 -11.94 3.17 -30.31
N LEU A 666 -12.59 2.48 -31.25
CA LEU A 666 -11.96 1.87 -32.43
C LEU A 666 -12.24 2.64 -33.72
N SER A 667 -13.15 3.61 -33.67
CA SER A 667 -13.62 4.43 -34.78
C SER A 667 -12.58 5.41 -35.32
N GLN A 668 -12.86 6.01 -36.48
CA GLN A 668 -12.09 7.11 -37.06
C GLN A 668 -12.70 8.47 -36.67
N PRO A 669 -11.89 9.53 -36.47
CA PRO A 669 -12.40 10.84 -36.05
C PRO A 669 -13.24 11.52 -37.14
N THR A 670 -14.36 12.11 -36.74
CA THR A 670 -15.23 12.93 -37.62
C THR A 670 -15.08 14.43 -37.36
N LYS A 671 -14.44 14.81 -36.25
CA LYS A 671 -14.17 16.20 -35.83
C LYS A 671 -12.70 16.34 -35.44
N ASN A 672 -12.18 17.57 -35.50
CA ASN A 672 -10.82 17.91 -35.04
C ASN A 672 -9.72 17.00 -35.63
N ILE A 673 -9.91 16.51 -36.86
CA ILE A 673 -9.05 15.50 -37.50
C ILE A 673 -7.60 16.02 -37.59
N PRO A 674 -6.56 15.21 -37.26
CA PRO A 674 -5.17 15.58 -37.47
C PRO A 674 -4.89 15.96 -38.93
N PRO A 675 -4.20 17.07 -39.21
CA PRO A 675 -3.65 17.34 -40.54
C PRO A 675 -2.47 16.40 -40.84
N GLU A 676 -2.04 16.37 -42.09
CA GLU A 676 -0.71 15.84 -42.42
C GLU A 676 0.35 16.75 -41.79
N PHE A 677 1.35 16.16 -41.12
CA PHE A 677 2.40 16.88 -40.41
C PHE A 677 3.70 16.84 -41.22
N THR A 678 4.30 18.01 -41.47
CA THR A 678 5.59 18.12 -42.18
C THR A 678 6.76 17.96 -41.21
N THR A 679 6.61 18.45 -39.97
CA THR A 679 7.64 18.40 -38.92
C THR A 679 7.12 17.81 -37.61
N LYS A 680 8.03 17.35 -36.74
CA LYS A 680 7.69 16.90 -35.39
C LYS A 680 7.19 18.07 -34.51
N GLU A 681 7.70 19.27 -34.78
CA GLU A 681 7.36 20.51 -34.10
C GLU A 681 5.92 20.93 -34.42
N GLU A 682 5.49 20.90 -35.69
CA GLU A 682 4.09 21.07 -36.10
C GLU A 682 3.18 20.05 -35.40
N LYS A 683 3.55 18.77 -35.46
CA LYS A 683 2.81 17.66 -34.84
C LYS A 683 2.62 17.87 -33.34
N LYS A 684 3.67 18.30 -32.65
CA LYS A 684 3.68 18.60 -31.22
C LYS A 684 2.83 19.82 -30.88
N GLN A 685 2.98 20.90 -31.64
CA GLN A 685 2.20 22.13 -31.44
C GLN A 685 0.71 21.88 -31.66
N TRP A 686 0.34 21.24 -32.78
CA TRP A 686 -1.04 20.85 -33.06
C TRP A 686 -1.62 19.95 -31.97
N THR A 687 -0.83 19.00 -31.45
CA THR A 687 -1.28 18.11 -30.36
C THR A 687 -1.57 18.90 -29.09
N VAL A 688 -0.65 19.78 -28.67
CA VAL A 688 -0.79 20.61 -27.46
C VAL A 688 -1.95 21.62 -27.58
N ASP A 689 -2.16 22.19 -28.76
CA ASP A 689 -3.25 23.14 -28.99
C ASP A 689 -4.61 22.45 -29.11
N THR A 690 -4.69 21.32 -29.83
CA THR A 690 -5.95 20.63 -30.08
C THR A 690 -6.43 19.85 -28.85
N PHE A 691 -5.55 19.06 -28.20
CA PHE A 691 -5.93 18.37 -26.98
C PHE A 691 -6.08 19.34 -25.79
N GLY A 692 -5.33 20.44 -25.77
CA GLY A 692 -5.45 21.45 -24.73
C GLY A 692 -6.80 22.19 -24.71
N LYS A 693 -7.53 22.24 -25.83
CA LYS A 693 -8.93 22.77 -25.86
C LYS A 693 -9.84 21.97 -24.93
N MET A 694 -9.67 20.65 -24.83
CA MET A 694 -10.45 19.84 -23.89
C MET A 694 -10.20 20.25 -22.43
N VAL A 695 -9.00 20.73 -22.09
CA VAL A 695 -8.72 21.30 -20.77
C VAL A 695 -9.45 22.65 -20.59
N ASP A 696 -9.35 23.55 -21.57
CA ASP A 696 -9.98 24.88 -21.51
C ASP A 696 -11.52 24.86 -21.59
N GLU A 697 -12.12 23.80 -22.12
CA GLU A 697 -13.57 23.63 -22.26
C GLU A 697 -14.20 22.77 -21.14
N PHE A 698 -13.55 21.67 -20.73
CA PHE A 698 -14.16 20.69 -19.82
C PHE A 698 -13.51 20.60 -18.43
N VAL A 699 -12.27 21.06 -18.26
CA VAL A 699 -11.59 21.06 -16.95
C VAL A 699 -11.67 22.42 -16.28
N TRP A 700 -11.28 23.46 -17.01
CA TRP A 700 -11.36 24.86 -16.57
C TRP A 700 -12.12 25.73 -17.58
N PRO A 701 -13.43 25.50 -17.77
CA PRO A 701 -14.28 26.34 -18.61
C PRO A 701 -14.17 27.80 -18.16
N LYS A 702 -13.43 28.60 -18.94
CA LYS A 702 -13.29 30.03 -18.71
C LYS A 702 -14.68 30.65 -18.59
N HIS A 703 -14.91 31.42 -17.54
CA HIS A 703 -16.13 32.21 -17.43
C HIS A 703 -16.17 33.18 -18.61
N LYS A 704 -16.94 32.82 -19.65
CA LYS A 704 -17.42 33.79 -20.64
C LYS A 704 -18.04 34.93 -19.82
N PRO A 705 -17.57 36.18 -19.96
CA PRO A 705 -18.23 37.29 -19.29
C PRO A 705 -19.69 37.24 -19.71
N LYS A 706 -20.61 37.28 -18.74
CA LYS A 706 -22.00 37.62 -19.07
C LYS A 706 -21.91 38.96 -19.81
N ASN A 707 -22.48 39.03 -21.03
CA ASN A 707 -22.51 40.26 -21.83
C ASN A 707 -22.83 41.43 -20.89
N PRO A 708 -22.08 42.56 -20.95
CA PRO A 708 -22.14 43.60 -19.94
C PRO A 708 -23.60 43.96 -19.70
N VAL A 709 -24.08 43.62 -18.50
CA VAL A 709 -25.44 43.93 -18.09
C VAL A 709 -25.48 45.44 -17.96
N VAL A 710 -25.97 46.10 -19.02
CA VAL A 710 -26.20 47.54 -19.06
C VAL A 710 -26.86 47.92 -17.74
N ASP A 711 -26.23 48.83 -17.00
CA ASP A 711 -26.48 49.03 -15.58
C ASP A 711 -27.91 49.52 -15.32
N LYS A 712 -28.81 48.54 -15.20
CA LYS A 712 -30.19 48.73 -14.79
C LYS A 712 -30.17 48.78 -13.28
N SER A 713 -29.88 50.00 -12.82
CA SER A 713 -29.96 50.49 -11.46
C SER A 713 -30.93 49.72 -10.57
N VAL A 714 -30.50 49.49 -9.32
CA VAL A 714 -31.24 48.70 -8.33
C VAL A 714 -32.58 49.36 -8.00
N VAL A 715 -33.63 48.93 -8.70
CA VAL A 715 -35.03 49.19 -8.34
C VAL A 715 -35.47 48.09 -7.39
N VAL A 716 -35.81 48.47 -6.16
CA VAL A 716 -36.35 47.56 -5.14
C VAL A 716 -37.79 47.20 -5.51
N ASP A 717 -38.16 45.92 -5.35
CA ASP A 717 -39.50 45.42 -5.68
C ASP A 717 -40.61 46.19 -4.97
N GLY A 718 -41.69 46.49 -5.70
CA GLY A 718 -42.98 46.93 -5.14
C GLY A 718 -43.31 48.43 -5.20
N GLN A 719 -42.41 49.31 -5.64
CA GLN A 719 -42.75 50.74 -5.79
C GLN A 719 -43.57 51.06 -7.05
N PHE A 720 -44.66 51.81 -6.86
CA PHE A 720 -45.37 52.52 -7.93
C PHE A 720 -44.62 53.81 -8.29
N MET A 721 -44.40 54.08 -9.58
CA MET A 721 -43.80 55.37 -10.00
C MET A 721 -44.88 56.45 -10.05
N ASN A 722 -44.79 57.49 -9.21
CA ASN A 722 -45.73 58.61 -9.23
C ASN A 722 -45.38 59.63 -10.34
N LEU A 723 -45.89 59.41 -11.55
CA LEU A 723 -45.72 60.31 -12.68
C LEU A 723 -46.71 61.48 -12.60
N LYS A 724 -46.21 62.71 -12.48
CA LYS A 724 -47.00 63.91 -12.78
C LYS A 724 -47.05 64.14 -14.28
N VAL A 725 -48.24 64.11 -14.88
CA VAL A 725 -48.46 64.38 -16.30
C VAL A 725 -49.38 65.60 -16.43
N ARG A 726 -48.96 66.60 -17.20
CA ARG A 726 -49.81 67.76 -17.53
C ARG A 726 -50.58 67.45 -18.82
N LEU A 727 -51.91 67.42 -18.72
CA LEU A 727 -52.80 67.21 -19.85
C LEU A 727 -52.83 68.44 -20.78
N ALA A 728 -53.28 68.26 -22.02
CA ALA A 728 -53.35 69.32 -23.03
C ALA A 728 -54.25 70.51 -22.66
N ASN A 729 -55.13 70.35 -21.66
CA ASN A 729 -55.93 71.43 -21.07
C ASN A 729 -55.25 72.13 -19.86
N GLY A 730 -53.95 71.93 -19.68
CA GLY A 730 -53.13 72.53 -18.61
C GLY A 730 -53.24 71.84 -17.25
N LYS A 731 -54.17 70.90 -17.05
CA LYS A 731 -54.39 70.24 -15.75
C LYS A 731 -53.34 69.17 -15.47
N GLU A 732 -52.68 69.25 -14.31
CA GLU A 732 -51.79 68.18 -13.83
C GLU A 732 -52.58 67.03 -13.21
N VAL A 733 -52.18 65.79 -13.55
CA VAL A 733 -52.71 64.54 -13.02
C VAL A 733 -51.54 63.67 -12.58
N GLN A 734 -51.64 63.05 -11.40
CA GLN A 734 -50.72 61.98 -11.01
C GLN A 734 -51.23 60.63 -11.52
N ILE A 735 -50.34 59.88 -12.15
CA ILE A 735 -50.58 58.53 -12.62
C ILE A 735 -49.53 57.63 -11.95
N SER A 736 -49.98 56.54 -11.34
CA SER A 736 -49.13 55.62 -10.58
C SER A 736 -49.12 54.23 -11.21
N PRO A 737 -48.52 54.04 -12.40
CA PRO A 737 -48.43 52.73 -13.03
C PRO A 737 -47.62 51.75 -12.18
N ARG A 738 -48.15 50.53 -12.00
CA ARG A 738 -47.39 49.38 -11.53
C ARG A 738 -46.40 48.97 -12.62
N LEU A 739 -45.11 48.85 -12.28
CA LEU A 739 -44.11 48.33 -13.19
C LEU A 739 -44.47 46.89 -13.61
N PRO A 740 -44.27 46.50 -14.88
CA PRO A 740 -44.53 45.14 -15.33
C PRO A 740 -43.62 44.17 -14.59
N GLU A 741 -44.19 43.06 -14.13
CA GLU A 741 -43.41 42.01 -13.48
C GLU A 741 -42.39 41.44 -14.47
N LYS A 742 -41.12 41.41 -14.08
CA LYS A 742 -40.14 40.61 -14.81
C LYS A 742 -40.60 39.16 -14.74
N ASN A 743 -40.82 38.54 -15.90
CA ASN A 743 -40.83 37.08 -15.98
C ASN A 743 -39.59 36.56 -15.24
N LYS A 744 -39.79 35.67 -14.27
CA LYS A 744 -38.69 34.93 -13.66
C LYS A 744 -38.15 33.99 -14.74
N GLU A 745 -37.12 34.45 -15.45
CA GLU A 745 -36.31 33.58 -16.29
C GLU A 745 -35.78 32.45 -15.41
N THR A 746 -36.39 31.27 -15.54
CA THR A 746 -35.88 30.05 -14.92
C THR A 746 -34.45 29.84 -15.42
N PRO A 747 -33.46 29.66 -14.53
CA PRO A 747 -32.09 29.43 -14.96
C PRO A 747 -32.04 28.30 -15.99
N PRO A 748 -31.25 28.43 -17.08
CA PRO A 748 -31.15 27.40 -18.10
C PRO A 748 -30.71 26.09 -17.44
N GLU A 749 -31.45 25.01 -17.71
CA GLU A 749 -31.30 23.75 -16.99
C GLU A 749 -29.88 23.18 -17.16
N THR A 750 -29.15 23.06 -16.06
CA THR A 750 -27.76 22.61 -16.06
C THR A 750 -27.68 21.10 -16.24
N ASP A 751 -26.82 20.63 -17.16
CA ASP A 751 -26.45 19.23 -17.29
C ASP A 751 -25.62 18.78 -16.07
N LYS A 752 -26.26 18.08 -15.13
CA LYS A 752 -25.60 17.60 -13.91
C LYS A 752 -24.77 16.34 -14.12
N VAL A 753 -24.99 15.61 -15.23
CA VAL A 753 -24.16 14.47 -15.64
C VAL A 753 -22.84 14.99 -16.22
N MET A 754 -22.89 16.05 -17.04
CA MET A 754 -21.69 16.74 -17.51
C MET A 754 -20.92 17.37 -16.34
N ASN A 755 -21.60 18.06 -15.42
CA ASN A 755 -20.96 18.57 -14.19
C ASN A 755 -20.20 17.48 -13.42
N TYR A 756 -20.80 16.28 -13.27
CA TYR A 756 -20.13 15.13 -12.65
C TYR A 756 -18.87 14.73 -13.45
N GLY A 757 -18.95 14.65 -14.78
CA GLY A 757 -17.78 14.36 -15.63
C GLY A 757 -16.67 15.41 -15.53
N GLN A 758 -17.02 16.70 -15.47
CA GLN A 758 -16.06 17.80 -15.30
C GLN A 758 -15.36 17.72 -13.92
N MET A 759 -16.10 17.42 -12.85
CA MET A 759 -15.57 17.17 -11.51
C MET A 759 -14.58 15.97 -11.49
N VAL A 760 -14.89 14.89 -12.21
CA VAL A 760 -13.97 13.73 -12.36
C VAL A 760 -12.67 14.14 -13.06
N LEU A 761 -12.74 14.97 -14.11
CA LEU A 761 -11.56 15.42 -14.84
C LEU A 761 -10.70 16.41 -14.02
N GLU A 762 -11.31 17.42 -13.38
CA GLU A 762 -10.59 18.42 -12.57
C GLU A 762 -9.80 17.77 -11.43
N LEU A 763 -10.47 16.96 -10.60
CA LEU A 763 -9.84 16.29 -9.49
C LEU A 763 -8.93 15.14 -9.97
N GLY A 764 -9.32 14.44 -11.04
CA GLY A 764 -8.60 13.28 -11.55
C GLY A 764 -7.27 13.61 -12.22
N LEU A 765 -7.22 14.69 -13.00
CA LEU A 765 -5.99 15.16 -13.63
C LEU A 765 -5.03 15.75 -12.57
N LEU A 766 -5.55 16.48 -11.56
CA LEU A 766 -4.75 16.92 -10.42
C LEU A 766 -4.18 15.72 -9.64
N PHE A 767 -4.97 14.66 -9.42
CA PHE A 767 -4.50 13.45 -8.74
C PHE A 767 -3.41 12.70 -9.52
N LYS A 768 -3.53 12.58 -10.85
CA LYS A 768 -2.49 11.99 -11.70
C LYS A 768 -1.19 12.82 -11.65
N GLU A 769 -1.29 14.14 -11.69
CA GLU A 769 -0.16 15.06 -11.58
C GLU A 769 0.56 14.98 -10.22
N LEU A 770 -0.21 14.92 -9.13
CA LEU A 770 0.31 14.72 -7.77
C LEU A 770 1.03 13.36 -7.63
N LEU A 771 0.60 12.33 -8.35
CA LEU A 771 1.27 11.03 -8.38
C LEU A 771 2.53 11.03 -9.27
N ASP A 772 2.55 11.77 -10.38
CA ASP A 772 3.72 11.83 -11.28
C ASP A 772 4.85 12.69 -10.70
N VAL A 773 4.56 13.82 -10.01
CA VAL A 773 5.60 14.59 -9.28
C VAL A 773 6.22 13.78 -8.12
N CYS A 774 5.52 12.78 -7.58
CA CYS A 774 6.10 11.88 -6.58
C CYS A 774 7.12 10.86 -7.14
N LYS A 775 7.10 10.59 -8.45
CA LYS A 775 8.05 9.71 -9.16
C LYS A 775 9.25 10.49 -9.68
N SER A 776 9.00 11.71 -10.16
CA SER A 776 9.98 12.62 -10.74
C SER A 776 9.85 14.01 -10.10
N PRO A 777 10.47 14.24 -8.92
CA PRO A 777 10.34 15.50 -8.19
C PRO A 777 10.92 16.70 -8.95
N ASP A 778 10.10 17.74 -9.11
CA ASP A 778 10.51 19.09 -9.50
C ASP A 778 9.89 20.09 -8.53
N GLN A 779 10.69 21.03 -8.03
CA GLN A 779 10.24 22.05 -7.08
C GLN A 779 9.15 22.94 -7.68
N LYS A 780 9.30 23.39 -8.94
CA LYS A 780 8.35 24.30 -9.57
C LYS A 780 7.01 23.60 -9.87
N LYS A 781 7.04 22.30 -10.19
CA LYS A 781 5.87 21.42 -10.34
C LYS A 781 5.19 21.17 -9.01
N LEU A 782 5.95 20.84 -7.96
CA LEU A 782 5.37 20.62 -6.63
C LEU A 782 4.66 21.90 -6.13
N LEU A 783 5.32 23.06 -6.16
CA LEU A 783 4.73 24.30 -5.63
C LEU A 783 3.44 24.70 -6.37
N ARG A 784 3.38 24.62 -7.71
CA ARG A 784 2.14 24.93 -8.47
C ARG A 784 1.00 23.95 -8.19
N LEU A 785 1.31 22.65 -8.05
CA LEU A 785 0.31 21.63 -7.69
C LEU A 785 -0.18 21.78 -6.25
N LEU A 786 0.69 22.19 -5.32
CA LEU A 786 0.31 22.49 -3.94
C LEU A 786 -0.61 23.72 -3.86
N LYS A 787 -0.32 24.83 -4.56
CA LYS A 787 -1.24 25.99 -4.67
C LYS A 787 -2.64 25.58 -5.13
N HIS A 788 -2.73 24.75 -6.17
CA HIS A 788 -4.02 24.26 -6.67
C HIS A 788 -4.71 23.35 -5.65
N SER A 789 -3.97 22.41 -5.06
CA SER A 789 -4.47 21.47 -4.04
C SER A 789 -4.97 22.18 -2.78
N MET A 790 -4.29 23.22 -2.31
CA MET A 790 -4.72 24.07 -1.19
C MET A 790 -6.11 24.67 -1.43
N THR A 791 -6.36 25.14 -2.67
CA THR A 791 -7.66 25.70 -3.07
C THR A 791 -8.76 24.64 -3.03
N VAL A 792 -8.50 23.44 -3.55
CA VAL A 792 -9.44 22.30 -3.51
C VAL A 792 -9.71 21.85 -2.06
N PHE A 793 -8.65 21.68 -1.26
CA PHE A 793 -8.76 21.31 0.16
C PHE A 793 -9.58 22.34 0.96
N LYS A 794 -9.40 23.63 0.69
CA LYS A 794 -10.12 24.73 1.36
C LYS A 794 -11.58 24.84 0.90
N ALA A 795 -11.87 24.56 -0.37
CA ALA A 795 -13.24 24.44 -0.87
C ALA A 795 -14.00 23.27 -0.24
N LYS A 796 -13.34 22.13 -0.04
CA LYS A 796 -13.94 20.94 0.59
C LYS A 796 -14.17 21.09 2.10
N SER A 797 -13.29 21.82 2.81
CA SER A 797 -13.47 22.09 4.23
C SER A 797 -12.81 23.41 4.64
N ASN A 798 -13.62 24.29 5.26
CA ASN A 798 -13.14 25.56 5.79
C ASN A 798 -12.03 25.40 6.85
N ASN A 799 -11.98 24.24 7.52
CA ASN A 799 -11.01 23.87 8.55
C ASN A 799 -10.02 22.79 8.07
N SER A 800 -9.75 22.71 6.76
CA SER A 800 -8.80 21.74 6.22
C SER A 800 -7.38 21.97 6.74
N LYS A 801 -6.86 21.01 7.51
CA LYS A 801 -5.48 21.03 8.00
C LYS A 801 -4.47 21.08 6.85
N TYR A 802 -4.65 20.27 5.80
CA TYR A 802 -3.72 20.27 4.66
C TYR A 802 -3.70 21.59 3.89
N ALA A 803 -4.80 22.35 3.83
CA ALA A 803 -4.77 23.69 3.25
C ALA A 803 -3.88 24.65 4.07
N PHE A 804 -3.99 24.63 5.40
CA PHE A 804 -3.14 25.41 6.30
C PHE A 804 -1.67 24.99 6.22
N GLU A 805 -1.41 23.68 6.17
CA GLU A 805 -0.06 23.14 6.07
C GLU A 805 0.64 23.52 4.76
N ILE A 806 -0.07 23.44 3.64
CA ILE A 806 0.43 23.90 2.34
C ILE A 806 0.73 25.41 2.40
N HIS A 807 -0.18 26.23 2.93
CA HIS A 807 0.02 27.68 3.04
C HIS A 807 1.31 28.02 3.80
N ARG A 808 1.56 27.34 4.92
CA ARG A 808 2.78 27.51 5.72
C ARG A 808 4.04 27.01 5.02
N PHE A 809 3.95 25.92 4.24
CA PHE A 809 5.06 25.44 3.42
C PHE A 809 5.40 26.38 2.26
N LEU A 810 4.39 27.00 1.63
CA LEU A 810 4.60 28.03 0.60
C LEU A 810 5.34 29.27 1.18
N ILE A 811 4.96 29.75 2.37
CA ILE A 811 5.70 30.83 3.07
C ILE A 811 7.15 30.41 3.34
N GLN A 812 7.34 29.20 3.87
CA GLN A 812 8.68 28.69 4.18
C GLN A 812 9.58 28.60 2.93
N GLN A 813 9.03 28.15 1.80
CA GLN A 813 9.75 28.02 0.51
C GLN A 813 10.07 29.37 -0.15
N ILE A 814 9.33 30.45 0.15
CA ILE A 814 9.49 31.77 -0.49
C ILE A 814 10.20 32.79 0.42
N SER A 815 10.09 32.67 1.74
CA SER A 815 10.66 33.65 2.70
C SER A 815 11.71 33.04 3.63
N THR A 816 11.35 32.07 4.47
CA THR A 816 12.23 31.56 5.56
C THR A 816 13.48 30.81 5.05
N LEU A 817 13.42 30.21 3.85
CA LEU A 817 14.52 29.47 3.24
C LEU A 817 15.22 30.28 2.14
N SER A 818 16.53 30.05 1.95
CA SER A 818 17.23 30.44 0.71
C SER A 818 16.81 29.56 -0.47
N GLU A 819 17.07 29.97 -1.72
CA GLU A 819 16.78 29.16 -2.91
C GLU A 819 17.38 27.74 -2.79
N LYS A 820 18.63 27.67 -2.33
CA LYS A 820 19.34 26.40 -2.10
C LYS A 820 18.63 25.54 -1.05
N GLU A 821 18.30 26.11 0.10
CA GLU A 821 17.61 25.37 1.17
C GLU A 821 16.21 24.92 0.76
N ALA A 822 15.46 25.75 0.02
CA ALA A 822 14.13 25.43 -0.48
C ALA A 822 14.15 24.21 -1.42
N ALA A 823 15.12 24.15 -2.34
CA ALA A 823 15.33 23.01 -3.22
C ALA A 823 15.84 21.75 -2.47
N GLU A 824 16.77 21.91 -1.53
CA GLU A 824 17.26 20.81 -0.68
C GLU A 824 16.13 20.16 0.14
N VAL A 825 15.17 20.96 0.61
CA VAL A 825 13.99 20.48 1.37
C VAL A 825 13.02 19.73 0.49
N VAL A 826 12.66 20.25 -0.70
CA VAL A 826 11.80 19.51 -1.64
C VAL A 826 12.46 18.18 -2.06
N GLN A 827 13.77 18.17 -2.26
CA GLN A 827 14.51 16.93 -2.54
C GLN A 827 14.46 15.94 -1.36
N GLY A 828 14.48 16.43 -0.12
CA GLY A 828 14.41 15.61 1.09
C GLY A 828 13.04 14.96 1.32
N MET A 829 11.97 15.49 0.72
CA MET A 829 10.60 14.91 0.78
C MET A 829 10.44 13.62 -0.05
N PHE A 830 11.50 13.19 -0.77
CA PHE A 830 11.47 12.01 -1.63
C PHE A 830 12.72 11.13 -1.46
N VAL A 831 12.51 9.83 -1.73
CA VAL A 831 13.54 8.78 -1.64
C VAL A 831 13.63 8.10 -3.00
N ASN A 832 14.78 8.17 -3.66
CA ASN A 832 15.04 7.40 -4.87
C ASN A 832 15.38 5.95 -4.50
N THR A 833 14.50 5.00 -4.83
CA THR A 833 14.64 3.61 -4.41
C THR A 833 15.37 2.73 -5.43
N THR A 834 15.43 3.15 -6.70
CA THR A 834 15.92 2.34 -7.83
C THR A 834 17.18 2.89 -8.51
N GLY A 835 17.55 4.15 -8.27
CA GLY A 835 18.59 4.86 -9.01
C GLY A 835 18.13 5.38 -10.38
N LYS A 836 16.81 5.44 -10.66
CA LYS A 836 16.25 5.89 -11.94
C LYS A 836 15.60 7.29 -11.84
N PRO A 837 15.40 8.01 -12.96
CA PRO A 837 14.72 9.31 -12.96
C PRO A 837 13.31 9.26 -12.36
N ASP A 838 12.54 8.23 -12.70
CA ASP A 838 11.18 7.91 -12.20
C ASP A 838 11.19 7.07 -10.91
N GLY A 839 12.36 6.87 -10.31
CA GLY A 839 12.61 5.94 -9.20
C GLY A 839 12.20 6.43 -7.80
N HIS A 840 11.60 7.61 -7.71
CA HIS A 840 11.28 8.25 -6.43
C HIS A 840 9.96 7.77 -5.84
N ILE A 841 9.89 7.82 -4.51
CA ILE A 841 8.65 7.73 -3.73
C ILE A 841 8.68 8.82 -2.64
N PRO A 842 7.53 9.23 -2.09
CA PRO A 842 7.48 10.09 -0.91
C PRO A 842 8.24 9.50 0.28
N ALA A 843 8.91 10.35 1.06
CA ALA A 843 9.72 9.93 2.18
C ALA A 843 8.89 9.28 3.30
N ASP A 844 7.64 9.72 3.51
CA ASP A 844 6.68 9.08 4.43
C ASP A 844 6.15 7.73 3.93
N LEU A 845 6.12 7.47 2.61
CA LEU A 845 5.84 6.13 2.08
C LEU A 845 7.02 5.17 2.35
N GLN A 846 8.26 5.65 2.20
CA GLN A 846 9.43 4.88 2.63
C GLN A 846 9.39 4.63 4.15
N MET A 847 8.93 5.61 4.94
CA MET A 847 8.75 5.46 6.37
C MET A 847 7.71 4.38 6.72
N GLU A 848 6.51 4.38 6.12
CA GLU A 848 5.51 3.31 6.33
C GLU A 848 6.05 1.93 5.92
N TYR A 849 6.90 1.79 4.89
CA TYR A 849 7.56 0.51 4.60
C TYR A 849 8.53 0.05 5.71
N VAL A 850 9.24 0.99 6.35
CA VAL A 850 10.10 0.71 7.51
C VAL A 850 9.25 0.39 8.74
N VAL A 851 8.22 1.17 9.03
CA VAL A 851 7.26 0.95 10.12
C VAL A 851 6.54 -0.41 9.98
N LYS A 852 6.11 -0.77 8.78
CA LYS A 852 5.51 -2.08 8.42
C LYS A 852 6.51 -3.24 8.53
N THR A 853 7.81 -2.95 8.48
CA THR A 853 8.87 -3.92 8.82
C THR A 853 9.01 -4.02 10.34
N ILE A 854 9.19 -2.91 11.05
CA ILE A 854 9.32 -2.84 12.52
C ILE A 854 8.13 -3.53 13.21
N LYS A 855 6.89 -3.21 12.82
CA LYS A 855 5.66 -3.83 13.33
C LYS A 855 5.66 -5.37 13.18
N LYS A 856 6.37 -5.94 12.18
CA LYS A 856 6.56 -7.40 12.06
C LYS A 856 7.62 -7.93 13.03
N HIS A 857 8.80 -7.31 13.13
CA HIS A 857 9.84 -7.79 14.05
C HIS A 857 9.37 -7.70 15.50
N ILE A 858 8.80 -6.56 15.92
CA ILE A 858 8.22 -6.38 17.27
C ILE A 858 7.18 -7.47 17.57
N LYS A 859 6.28 -7.79 16.63
CA LYS A 859 5.26 -8.85 16.84
C LYS A 859 5.87 -10.19 17.26
N HIS A 860 6.95 -10.62 16.59
CA HIS A 860 7.59 -11.93 16.80
C HIS A 860 8.70 -11.92 17.87
N MET A 861 9.02 -10.79 18.50
CA MET A 861 9.88 -10.78 19.70
C MET A 861 9.21 -11.47 20.92
N TYR A 862 7.90 -11.75 20.87
CA TYR A 862 7.10 -12.34 21.94
C TYR A 862 7.33 -11.69 23.32
N SER A 863 8.10 -12.33 24.20
CA SER A 863 8.50 -11.89 25.55
C SER A 863 9.69 -10.94 25.57
N ASN A 864 10.52 -10.95 24.52
CA ASN A 864 11.84 -10.32 24.50
C ASN A 864 11.74 -8.82 24.11
N LYS A 865 10.58 -8.21 24.30
CA LYS A 865 10.23 -6.82 23.96
C LYS A 865 10.68 -5.84 25.06
N SER A 866 11.98 -5.77 25.31
CA SER A 866 12.57 -4.63 26.02
C SER A 866 12.87 -3.50 25.03
N GLU A 867 12.93 -2.26 25.53
CA GLU A 867 13.34 -1.08 24.76
C GLU A 867 14.67 -1.30 24.02
N GLN A 868 15.68 -1.79 24.75
CA GLN A 868 17.00 -2.09 24.18
C GLN A 868 16.93 -3.13 23.05
N ASN A 869 16.13 -4.19 23.19
CA ASN A 869 16.01 -5.22 22.14
C ASN A 869 15.27 -4.69 20.90
N ILE A 870 14.30 -3.80 21.08
CA ILE A 870 13.62 -3.10 20.00
C ILE A 870 14.60 -2.19 19.27
N ALA A 871 15.27 -1.28 19.99
CA ALA A 871 16.28 -0.38 19.44
C ALA A 871 17.39 -1.12 18.66
N ASN A 872 17.98 -2.17 19.25
CA ASN A 872 19.00 -3.01 18.62
C ASN A 872 18.51 -3.64 17.31
N HIS A 873 17.26 -4.14 17.28
CA HIS A 873 16.68 -4.72 16.08
C HIS A 873 16.41 -3.67 15.00
N THR A 874 15.74 -2.56 15.32
CA THR A 874 15.29 -1.61 14.29
C THR A 874 16.46 -0.93 13.61
N LYS A 875 17.48 -0.54 14.38
CA LYS A 875 18.73 0.07 13.92
C LYS A 875 19.57 -0.84 13.01
N ALA A 876 19.36 -2.15 13.07
CA ALA A 876 20.07 -3.15 12.26
C ALA A 876 19.31 -3.59 11.00
N LEU A 877 18.05 -3.19 10.80
CA LEU A 877 17.15 -3.78 9.79
C LEU A 877 17.71 -3.77 8.36
N SER A 878 18.30 -2.66 7.91
CA SER A 878 18.89 -2.59 6.56
C SER A 878 20.06 -3.55 6.42
N GLY A 879 21.03 -3.55 7.34
CA GLY A 879 22.19 -4.43 7.27
C GLY A 879 21.90 -5.91 7.43
N VAL A 880 20.86 -6.27 8.19
CA VAL A 880 20.36 -7.66 8.25
C VAL A 880 19.81 -8.10 6.89
N ARG A 881 19.06 -7.21 6.22
CA ARG A 881 18.47 -7.48 4.89
C ARG A 881 19.51 -7.50 3.79
N ASP A 882 20.40 -6.50 3.73
CA ASP A 882 21.41 -6.39 2.68
C ASP A 882 22.34 -7.62 2.69
N ILE A 883 22.69 -8.13 3.88
CA ILE A 883 23.43 -9.41 4.04
C ILE A 883 22.57 -10.62 3.62
N ALA A 884 21.28 -10.66 3.95
CA ALA A 884 20.40 -11.78 3.61
C ALA A 884 20.10 -11.85 2.09
N GLU A 885 19.84 -10.72 1.43
CA GLU A 885 19.62 -10.64 -0.02
C GLU A 885 20.89 -11.04 -0.80
N HIS A 886 22.08 -10.63 -0.32
CA HIS A 886 23.35 -11.09 -0.87
C HIS A 886 23.54 -12.60 -0.69
N PHE A 887 23.29 -13.12 0.52
CA PHE A 887 23.39 -14.56 0.80
C PHE A 887 22.46 -15.41 -0.06
N ASP A 888 21.19 -15.00 -0.22
CA ASP A 888 20.21 -15.68 -1.08
C ASP A 888 20.68 -15.71 -2.54
N SER A 889 21.21 -14.59 -3.04
CA SER A 889 21.76 -14.44 -4.40
C SER A 889 22.90 -15.42 -4.67
N ILE A 890 23.98 -15.37 -3.89
CA ILE A 890 25.15 -16.25 -4.11
C ILE A 890 24.88 -17.72 -3.80
N SER A 891 23.90 -18.02 -2.95
CA SER A 891 23.51 -19.40 -2.61
C SER A 891 22.56 -20.02 -3.64
N GLY A 892 22.07 -19.23 -4.62
CA GLY A 892 21.11 -19.68 -5.61
C GLY A 892 19.73 -20.00 -5.01
N VAL A 893 19.33 -19.27 -3.97
CA VAL A 893 18.02 -19.44 -3.32
C VAL A 893 16.92 -19.06 -4.30
N ILE A 894 15.87 -19.88 -4.37
CA ILE A 894 14.72 -19.62 -5.23
C ILE A 894 13.86 -18.54 -4.56
N VAL A 895 14.18 -17.27 -4.84
CA VAL A 895 13.40 -16.10 -4.43
C VAL A 895 12.02 -16.15 -5.10
N ARG A 896 11.07 -16.83 -4.44
CA ARG A 896 9.68 -16.90 -4.88
C ARG A 896 9.05 -15.53 -4.73
N SER A 897 8.83 -14.83 -5.86
CA SER A 897 8.23 -13.50 -5.89
C SER A 897 6.93 -13.46 -5.07
N LYS A 898 6.95 -12.70 -3.97
CA LYS A 898 5.75 -12.32 -3.21
C LYS A 898 5.00 -11.15 -3.88
N LYS A 899 5.56 -10.55 -4.93
CA LYS A 899 4.82 -9.62 -5.80
C LYS A 899 3.84 -10.45 -6.63
N HIS A 900 2.56 -10.36 -6.30
CA HIS A 900 1.50 -10.78 -7.22
C HIS A 900 1.67 -9.99 -8.53
N LYS A 901 1.55 -10.66 -9.68
CA LYS A 901 1.48 -9.94 -10.95
C LYS A 901 0.23 -9.05 -10.89
N HIS A 902 0.38 -7.73 -11.03
CA HIS A 902 -0.76 -6.84 -11.20
C HIS A 902 -1.60 -7.37 -12.37
N LYS A 903 -2.91 -7.47 -12.18
CA LYS A 903 -3.81 -7.77 -13.29
C LYS A 903 -3.79 -6.58 -14.25
N ASP A 904 -3.99 -6.87 -15.52
CA ASP A 904 -4.19 -5.83 -16.51
C ASP A 904 -5.53 -5.12 -16.22
N ALA A 905 -5.50 -3.79 -16.17
CA ALA A 905 -6.68 -2.95 -15.96
C ALA A 905 -7.43 -2.67 -17.26
N ALA A 906 -6.84 -2.94 -18.43
CA ALA A 906 -7.44 -2.58 -19.73
C ALA A 906 -8.85 -3.18 -19.94
N GLY A 907 -9.13 -4.38 -19.41
CA GLY A 907 -10.46 -4.99 -19.47
C GLY A 907 -11.50 -4.29 -18.59
N ASP A 908 -11.10 -3.87 -17.39
CA ASP A 908 -11.92 -3.09 -16.45
C ASP A 908 -12.19 -1.68 -17.04
N GLU A 909 -11.17 -1.06 -17.63
CA GLU A 909 -11.21 0.26 -18.26
C GLU A 909 -12.10 0.28 -19.51
N LEU A 910 -11.96 -0.71 -20.41
CA LEU A 910 -12.79 -0.82 -21.61
C LEU A 910 -14.28 -1.05 -21.28
N MET A 911 -14.59 -1.74 -20.18
CA MET A 911 -15.97 -1.88 -19.72
C MET A 911 -16.56 -0.53 -19.27
N MET A 912 -15.81 0.23 -18.45
CA MET A 912 -16.22 1.58 -18.03
C MET A 912 -16.36 2.54 -19.23
N ILE A 913 -15.41 2.53 -20.18
CA ILE A 913 -15.51 3.31 -21.43
C ILE A 913 -16.77 2.93 -22.20
N GLY A 914 -17.05 1.63 -22.34
CA GLY A 914 -18.25 1.14 -23.03
C GLY A 914 -19.57 1.52 -22.35
N ASP A 915 -19.59 1.79 -21.05
CA ASP A 915 -20.77 2.28 -20.32
C ASP A 915 -20.86 3.82 -20.32
N LEU A 916 -19.74 4.54 -20.22
CA LEU A 916 -19.67 5.98 -20.41
C LEU A 916 -20.10 6.40 -21.83
N ARG A 917 -19.80 5.60 -22.86
CA ARG A 917 -20.26 5.86 -24.24
C ARG A 917 -21.78 5.81 -24.40
N LYS A 918 -22.48 5.06 -23.54
CA LYS A 918 -23.95 5.02 -23.51
C LYS A 918 -24.53 6.28 -22.84
N LEU A 919 -23.79 6.84 -21.88
CA LEU A 919 -24.15 8.03 -21.10
C LEU A 919 -23.82 9.35 -21.84
N ARG A 920 -22.73 9.38 -22.61
CA ARG A 920 -22.18 10.56 -23.31
C ARG A 920 -22.11 11.80 -22.41
N PRO A 921 -21.40 11.75 -21.26
CA PRO A 921 -21.39 12.81 -20.26
C PRO A 921 -20.88 14.16 -20.79
N PHE A 922 -20.06 14.17 -21.85
CA PHE A 922 -19.51 15.40 -22.43
C PHE A 922 -20.32 15.98 -23.60
N LYS A 923 -21.42 15.32 -23.99
CA LYS A 923 -22.42 15.87 -24.90
C LYS A 923 -23.51 16.54 -24.06
N PHE A 924 -23.55 17.87 -24.03
CA PHE A 924 -24.52 18.63 -23.23
C PHE A 924 -25.98 18.23 -23.53
N GLU A 925 -26.74 17.99 -22.47
CA GLU A 925 -28.16 17.67 -22.49
C GLU A 925 -28.85 18.36 -21.31
N ALA A 926 -29.89 19.15 -21.59
CA ALA A 926 -30.57 19.97 -20.59
C ALA A 926 -31.26 19.11 -19.52
N GLY A 927 -31.18 19.54 -18.25
CA GLY A 927 -31.98 18.98 -17.15
C GLY A 927 -31.58 17.59 -16.63
N ARG A 928 -30.71 16.83 -17.31
CA ARG A 928 -30.32 15.48 -16.85
C ARG A 928 -29.44 15.51 -15.58
N TYR A 929 -29.62 14.51 -14.72
CA TYR A 929 -28.85 14.34 -13.49
C TYR A 929 -28.75 12.86 -13.07
N HIS A 930 -27.69 12.52 -12.34
CA HIS A 930 -27.62 11.25 -11.59
C HIS A 930 -28.45 11.36 -10.32
N SER A 931 -29.27 10.35 -9.99
CA SER A 931 -30.21 10.38 -8.85
C SER A 931 -29.53 10.59 -7.49
N ALA A 932 -28.26 10.18 -7.38
CA ALA A 932 -27.44 10.44 -6.21
C ALA A 932 -26.83 11.86 -6.14
N PHE A 933 -26.74 12.57 -7.27
CA PHE A 933 -26.03 13.84 -7.45
C PHE A 933 -26.87 14.94 -8.15
N PRO A 934 -28.10 15.25 -7.68
CA PRO A 934 -28.88 16.35 -8.27
C PRO A 934 -28.17 17.71 -8.14
N ASP A 935 -27.49 17.96 -7.01
CA ASP A 935 -26.92 19.28 -6.71
C ASP A 935 -25.45 19.46 -7.15
N ILE A 936 -24.88 18.55 -7.96
CA ILE A 936 -23.44 18.58 -8.26
C ILE A 936 -23.03 19.81 -9.09
N ASN A 937 -21.87 20.36 -8.75
CA ASN A 937 -21.21 21.47 -9.45
C ASN A 937 -20.25 20.97 -10.52
N LYS A 938 -19.85 21.85 -11.45
CA LYS A 938 -18.88 21.52 -12.52
C LYS A 938 -17.43 21.45 -12.00
N SER A 939 -17.14 22.19 -10.92
CA SER A 939 -15.81 22.26 -10.29
C SER A 939 -15.93 22.16 -8.77
N ALA A 940 -14.91 21.55 -8.16
CA ALA A 940 -14.75 21.42 -6.71
C ALA A 940 -14.63 22.79 -6.00
N VAL A 941 -14.23 23.84 -6.72
CA VAL A 941 -14.05 25.19 -6.17
C VAL A 941 -15.21 26.15 -6.47
N ASP A 942 -16.26 25.73 -7.19
CA ASP A 942 -17.43 26.58 -7.50
C ASP A 942 -18.12 27.14 -6.23
N ASN A 943 -18.11 26.39 -5.12
CA ASN A 943 -18.71 26.79 -3.84
C ASN A 943 -17.77 27.59 -2.92
N LEU A 944 -16.51 27.83 -3.30
CA LEU A 944 -15.53 28.54 -2.46
C LEU A 944 -15.73 30.06 -2.59
N PRO A 945 -16.12 30.79 -1.52
CA PRO A 945 -16.23 32.24 -1.58
C PRO A 945 -14.83 32.85 -1.75
N ARG A 946 -14.57 33.45 -2.92
CA ARG A 946 -13.24 33.96 -3.27
C ARG A 946 -12.77 35.06 -2.32
N SER A 947 -13.67 35.95 -1.89
CA SER A 947 -13.44 36.93 -0.82
C SER A 947 -12.82 36.28 0.42
N ASP A 948 -13.49 35.25 0.93
CA ASP A 948 -13.19 34.63 2.21
C ASP A 948 -11.92 33.78 2.10
N TYR A 949 -11.65 33.19 0.92
CA TYR A 949 -10.39 32.51 0.64
C TYR A 949 -9.22 33.48 0.55
N HIS A 950 -9.37 34.59 -0.16
CA HIS A 950 -8.33 35.61 -0.28
C HIS A 950 -8.01 36.24 1.08
N THR A 951 -9.03 36.55 1.88
CA THR A 951 -8.88 36.99 3.28
C THR A 951 -8.25 35.90 4.14
N TRP A 952 -8.62 34.63 3.98
CA TRP A 952 -8.03 33.52 4.73
C TRP A 952 -6.52 33.36 4.46
N ILE A 953 -6.07 33.57 3.21
CA ILE A 953 -4.65 33.63 2.84
C ILE A 953 -3.99 34.84 3.51
N THR A 954 -4.42 36.07 3.19
CA THR A 954 -3.69 37.29 3.59
C THR A 954 -3.61 37.48 5.10
N THR A 955 -4.70 37.20 5.83
CA THR A 955 -4.70 37.25 7.30
C THR A 955 -3.78 36.23 7.96
N ARG A 956 -3.35 35.18 7.23
CA ARG A 956 -2.49 34.10 7.73
C ARG A 956 -1.04 34.19 7.30
N ILE A 957 -0.65 35.17 6.49
CA ILE A 957 0.76 35.39 6.13
C ILE A 957 1.57 35.68 7.40
N VAL A 958 1.16 36.72 8.14
CA VAL A 958 1.85 37.17 9.37
C VAL A 958 1.90 36.07 10.44
N THR A 959 0.77 35.40 10.72
CA THR A 959 0.71 34.34 11.73
C THR A 959 1.65 33.17 11.39
N ASN A 960 1.62 32.68 10.14
CA ASN A 960 2.46 31.55 9.75
C ASN A 960 3.94 31.91 9.65
N ALA A 961 4.29 33.15 9.26
CA ALA A 961 5.67 33.63 9.28
C ALA A 961 6.21 33.68 10.71
N ASN A 962 5.47 34.29 11.64
CA ASN A 962 5.83 34.33 13.05
C ASN A 962 5.94 32.91 13.65
N ASP A 963 5.01 32.00 13.31
CA ASP A 963 5.04 30.61 13.77
C ASP A 963 6.23 29.81 13.19
N LEU A 964 6.87 30.27 12.10
CA LEU A 964 8.05 29.66 11.48
C LEU A 964 9.37 30.10 12.15
N GLY A 965 9.38 31.24 12.87
CA GLY A 965 10.50 31.69 13.69
C GLY A 965 11.61 32.42 12.93
N ASP A 966 11.23 33.36 12.05
CA ASP A 966 12.10 34.41 11.51
C ASP A 966 12.14 35.64 12.46
#